data_AF-A0A963YNE4-F1
#
_entry.id   AF-A0A963YNE4-F1
#
_cell.length_a   1.000
_cell.length_b   1.000
_cell.length_c   1.000
_cell.angle_alpha   90.00
_cell.angle_beta   90.00
_cell.angle_gamma   90.00
#
_symmetry.space_group_name_H-M   'P 1'
#
loop_
_entity.id
_entity.type
_entity.pdbx_description
1 polymer ?
#
loop_
_entity_poly.entity_id
_entity_poly.type
_entity_poly.pdbx_seq_one_letter_code
_entity_poly.pdbx_strand_id
1 'polypeptide(L)'
;MPPPDRTTTAPKAPDSTQADWLLSGNRKTERPEVIALAIEAWEQGEKALAAGDLATARFALERASRLGPDDTQVRFLLGITLLRQNNPSCIGIFRSLLTSSDTQPVHRGLLSALGLGGQLAEQVAAAQALLSRFAAPIDGDFSRLAKQIATRAGLAGWCAGNARGEVTLACAEPVQFRLDDAPLRLKPGRDGRYRLPARWISARHLHVTAGGLDLLGSPIDLARHRAVEGFVEAEDGGLSGWACYPGSPEIAVTLHVETSGGRKLPLTITTGALATFPDRDGLAAPLAFHVPTESLTAHPGLLHIRDAEGRDITGSPLDPSQWTRSAGIAAQLIGQGAGRTRAATTVNRPVLPIWADTPAPMRTLPERSTRELAPAVVIPVYRGLEMTLRCLARVFATVPRGTEIIVVDDASPEPALSEALDGLAARRRIRLIRNPRNLGFPGSANRGMAAAGNRDVVLLNSDALVPPGWLARLRDAARAAPDIGTVAPLSNDATILSYPRVNGLQAPPDDAQLDEIDAFAQKANGADMVEIPTSVGFCMYIRRACLEETGPFREDVFAQGYGEENDFCLRARHLGWRHMAATGVFVSHIGGQSFRMARNHLLRRNQAILERLHPGYGALIARHVASDPLAAARARLDLIRWQGWRRPRRRPPSVIIITHDEGGGVERQIRARIRDLAAEGLAAVILRPQPDGFCQIEPGRLEGSPWQDDFPNLRFQIPSELASLAQFLKRERPQHIELHHRLGHDHALLDLPGRLGIPLDIYVHDYAAICPRVTLVTTTQRYCGEPDTVECEACIADLGSRLREKISVADLRARTAVDFAAARQVVFPSAEVEKRFRRYIGPFDSLVRPWEEDGPVAKRRPSARRTQGRSRVRIAVIGAIGTEKGYDVLLACARDAARRQLPIDFIVIGFTHDDVRLGETGQVQITYRFAQERAVEEIVAQDCDLAFIPSIWPETWCFALSDAWKAGLKTAVFDIGTPSQRVHATGNGWVLPLALPPSNLNNMLISLAQSEN
;
A
#
# COMPACT_ATOMS: atom_id res chain seq x y z
N MET A 1 -32.94 22.93 -47.14
CA MET A 1 -32.24 23.88 -46.25
C MET A 1 -31.23 23.10 -45.42
N PRO A 2 -29.94 23.49 -45.42
CA PRO A 2 -28.86 22.63 -44.97
C PRO A 2 -28.81 22.51 -43.44
N PRO A 3 -28.36 21.38 -42.87
CA PRO A 3 -28.04 21.28 -41.46
C PRO A 3 -26.66 21.89 -41.16
N PRO A 4 -26.42 22.38 -39.93
CA PRO A 4 -25.20 23.07 -39.54
C PRO A 4 -24.08 22.15 -39.05
N ASP A 5 -22.90 22.74 -39.11
CA ASP A 5 -21.54 22.25 -38.90
C ASP A 5 -21.31 21.50 -37.56
N ARG A 6 -20.63 20.36 -37.63
CA ARG A 6 -20.14 19.56 -36.49
C ARG A 6 -18.64 19.79 -36.34
N THR A 7 -18.24 20.69 -35.46
CA THR A 7 -16.86 20.75 -34.94
C THR A 7 -16.84 20.26 -33.50
N THR A 8 -16.62 18.96 -33.32
CA THR A 8 -16.14 18.38 -32.06
C THR A 8 -14.78 17.77 -32.36
N THR A 9 -13.73 18.51 -32.06
CA THR A 9 -12.36 18.01 -32.10
C THR A 9 -12.16 17.06 -30.93
N ALA A 10 -11.97 15.78 -31.25
CA ALA A 10 -11.51 14.77 -30.30
C ALA A 10 -10.12 15.16 -29.74
N PRO A 11 -9.86 14.98 -28.43
CA PRO A 11 -8.52 15.20 -27.88
C PRO A 11 -7.54 14.15 -28.46
N LYS A 12 -6.39 14.64 -28.93
CA LYS A 12 -5.26 13.83 -29.41
C LYS A 12 -4.69 12.95 -28.29
N ALA A 13 -4.24 11.75 -28.65
CA ALA A 13 -3.51 10.82 -27.80
C ALA A 13 -2.20 11.45 -27.24
N PRO A 14 -1.84 11.22 -25.96
CA PRO A 14 -0.57 11.66 -25.40
C PRO A 14 0.59 10.67 -25.66
N ASP A 15 1.80 11.21 -25.73
CA ASP A 15 3.08 10.53 -26.02
C ASP A 15 3.60 9.62 -24.88
N SER A 16 4.42 8.64 -25.29
CA SER A 16 5.09 7.52 -24.57
C SER A 16 5.88 7.78 -23.26
N THR A 17 5.70 8.90 -22.57
CA THR A 17 6.33 9.20 -21.26
C THR A 17 5.54 8.67 -20.05
N GLN A 18 4.37 8.06 -20.28
CA GLN A 18 3.51 7.42 -19.27
C GLN A 18 3.98 6.02 -18.83
N ALA A 19 5.27 5.66 -18.92
CA ALA A 19 5.75 4.38 -18.39
C ALA A 19 6.47 4.51 -17.02
N ASP A 20 7.04 5.68 -16.72
CA ASP A 20 7.89 5.87 -15.53
C ASP A 20 7.12 6.12 -14.22
N TRP A 21 5.84 6.54 -14.29
CA TRP A 21 5.02 6.87 -13.12
C TRP A 21 4.59 5.64 -12.31
N LEU A 22 4.48 4.47 -12.94
CA LEU A 22 4.16 3.21 -12.25
C LEU A 22 5.33 2.69 -11.39
N LEU A 23 6.53 3.23 -11.54
CA LEU A 23 7.72 2.81 -10.80
C LEU A 23 8.02 3.70 -9.56
N SER A 24 7.32 4.83 -9.40
CA SER A 24 7.73 5.90 -8.47
C SER A 24 7.07 5.83 -7.08
N GLY A 25 5.95 5.13 -6.91
CA GLY A 25 5.27 4.97 -5.62
C GLY A 25 5.34 3.53 -5.11
N ASN A 26 6.19 3.22 -4.13
CA ASN A 26 6.26 1.95 -3.38
C ASN A 26 6.23 0.60 -4.16
N ARG A 27 6.17 0.60 -5.50
CA ARG A 27 6.05 -0.57 -6.40
C ARG A 27 7.39 -1.16 -6.82
N LYS A 28 8.47 -0.89 -6.08
CA LYS A 28 9.81 -1.45 -6.35
C LYS A 28 9.87 -2.99 -6.25
N THR A 29 8.79 -3.65 -5.82
CA THR A 29 8.67 -5.11 -5.72
C THR A 29 7.80 -5.76 -6.81
N GLU A 30 7.14 -5.00 -7.69
CA GLU A 30 6.27 -5.57 -8.73
C GLU A 30 7.04 -5.83 -10.04
N ARG A 31 6.77 -6.97 -10.69
CA ARG A 31 7.41 -7.32 -11.96
C ARG A 31 6.95 -6.34 -13.05
N PRO A 32 7.83 -5.81 -13.92
CA PRO A 32 7.46 -4.89 -15.01
C PRO A 32 6.30 -5.37 -15.90
N GLU A 33 6.15 -6.68 -16.05
CA GLU A 33 5.07 -7.33 -16.80
C GLU A 33 3.68 -7.07 -16.19
N VAL A 34 3.56 -7.04 -14.86
CA VAL A 34 2.29 -6.79 -14.15
C VAL A 34 1.83 -5.36 -14.38
N ILE A 35 2.79 -4.43 -14.38
CA ILE A 35 2.58 -3.01 -14.65
C ILE A 35 2.05 -2.81 -16.08
N ALA A 36 2.67 -3.45 -17.07
CA ALA A 36 2.22 -3.38 -18.46
C ALA A 36 0.80 -3.94 -18.66
N LEU A 37 0.47 -5.08 -18.03
CA LEU A 37 -0.87 -5.68 -18.07
C LEU A 37 -1.93 -4.80 -17.38
N ALA A 38 -1.55 -4.06 -16.33
CA ALA A 38 -2.45 -3.13 -15.66
C ALA A 38 -2.81 -1.95 -16.57
N ILE A 39 -1.82 -1.39 -17.29
CA ILE A 39 -2.02 -0.32 -18.27
C ILE A 39 -2.93 -0.80 -19.40
N GLU A 40 -2.61 -1.94 -20.02
CA GLU A 40 -3.41 -2.49 -21.12
C GLU A 40 -4.88 -2.72 -20.71
N ALA A 41 -5.10 -3.31 -19.52
CA ALA A 41 -6.43 -3.55 -18.99
C ALA A 41 -7.20 -2.24 -18.74
N TRP A 42 -6.50 -1.21 -18.25
CA TRP A 42 -7.09 0.11 -18.05
C TRP A 42 -7.48 0.75 -19.39
N GLU A 43 -6.58 0.79 -20.37
CA GLU A 43 -6.84 1.33 -21.71
C GLU A 43 -8.01 0.62 -22.42
N GLN A 44 -8.05 -0.71 -22.33
CA GLN A 44 -9.15 -1.51 -22.86
C GLN A 44 -10.47 -1.16 -22.14
N GLY A 45 -10.43 -1.02 -20.82
CA GLY A 45 -11.57 -0.63 -20.00
C GLY A 45 -12.11 0.75 -20.37
N GLU A 46 -11.23 1.74 -20.52
CA GLU A 46 -11.60 3.09 -20.96
C GLU A 46 -12.21 3.09 -22.35
N LYS A 47 -11.58 2.41 -23.32
CA LYS A 47 -12.07 2.31 -24.69
C LYS A 47 -13.44 1.65 -24.76
N ALA A 48 -13.63 0.54 -24.05
CA ALA A 48 -14.93 -0.15 -23.98
C ALA A 48 -16.00 0.71 -23.30
N LEU A 49 -15.66 1.42 -22.22
CA LEU A 49 -16.57 2.32 -21.52
C LEU A 49 -17.00 3.49 -22.40
N ALA A 50 -16.06 4.06 -23.17
CA ALA A 50 -16.32 5.10 -24.17
C ALA A 50 -17.21 4.61 -25.32
N ALA A 51 -17.05 3.34 -25.73
CA ALA A 51 -17.90 2.69 -26.73
C ALA A 51 -19.28 2.24 -26.20
N GLY A 52 -19.53 2.35 -24.90
CA GLY A 52 -20.77 1.90 -24.26
C GLY A 52 -20.87 0.40 -24.01
N ASP A 53 -19.80 -0.37 -24.25
CA ASP A 53 -19.74 -1.80 -23.95
C ASP A 53 -19.41 -2.01 -22.46
N LEU A 54 -20.44 -1.93 -21.63
CA LEU A 54 -20.30 -2.02 -20.18
C LEU A 54 -19.78 -3.38 -19.70
N ALA A 55 -20.04 -4.46 -20.44
CA ALA A 55 -19.61 -5.79 -20.06
C ALA A 55 -18.08 -5.93 -20.20
N THR A 56 -17.54 -5.53 -21.36
CA THR A 56 -16.10 -5.50 -21.61
C THR A 56 -15.40 -4.47 -20.71
N ALA A 57 -16.00 -3.30 -20.52
CA ALA A 57 -15.47 -2.27 -19.62
C ALA A 57 -15.35 -2.78 -18.19
N ARG A 58 -16.39 -3.43 -17.65
CA ARG A 58 -16.37 -3.99 -16.30
C ARG A 58 -15.25 -5.02 -16.16
N PHE A 59 -15.19 -5.96 -17.09
CA PHE A 59 -14.18 -7.01 -17.07
C PHE A 59 -12.76 -6.44 -17.07
N ALA A 60 -12.47 -5.51 -17.99
CA ALA A 60 -11.14 -4.91 -18.12
C ALA A 60 -10.78 -4.01 -16.92
N LEU A 61 -11.74 -3.28 -16.35
CA LEU A 61 -11.49 -2.44 -15.17
C LEU A 61 -11.41 -3.24 -13.87
N GLU A 62 -12.15 -4.34 -13.73
CA GLU A 62 -11.96 -5.30 -12.62
C GLU A 62 -10.55 -5.91 -12.70
N ARG A 63 -10.08 -6.26 -13.91
CA ARG A 63 -8.71 -6.70 -14.16
C ARG A 63 -7.70 -5.63 -13.76
N ALA A 64 -7.82 -4.41 -14.26
CA ALA A 64 -6.91 -3.31 -13.93
C ALA A 64 -6.88 -3.03 -12.42
N SER A 65 -8.05 -3.05 -11.75
CA SER A 65 -8.15 -2.80 -10.31
C SER A 65 -7.56 -3.93 -9.46
N ARG A 66 -7.53 -5.17 -9.96
CA ARG A 66 -6.84 -6.29 -9.30
C ARG A 66 -5.33 -6.21 -9.48
N LEU A 67 -4.87 -5.71 -10.63
CA LEU A 67 -3.45 -5.52 -10.94
C LEU A 67 -2.87 -4.26 -10.25
N GLY A 68 -3.71 -3.27 -9.96
CA GLY A 68 -3.36 -2.03 -9.24
C GLY A 68 -4.41 -1.64 -8.20
N PRO A 69 -4.46 -2.31 -7.03
CA PRO A 69 -5.52 -2.12 -6.02
C PRO A 69 -5.55 -0.74 -5.36
N ASP A 70 -4.44 -0.01 -5.41
CA ASP A 70 -4.32 1.34 -4.86
C ASP A 70 -4.57 2.46 -5.90
N ASP A 71 -4.83 2.10 -7.16
CA ASP A 71 -5.07 3.07 -8.23
C ASP A 71 -6.48 3.69 -8.12
N THR A 72 -6.52 4.97 -7.76
CA THR A 72 -7.78 5.71 -7.53
C THR A 72 -8.56 5.93 -8.82
N GLN A 73 -7.89 6.11 -9.97
CA GLN A 73 -8.55 6.34 -11.26
C GLN A 73 -9.21 5.06 -11.78
N VAL A 74 -8.47 3.95 -11.78
CA VAL A 74 -8.98 2.65 -12.21
C VAL A 74 -10.20 2.26 -11.37
N ARG A 75 -10.10 2.41 -10.05
CA ARG A 75 -11.20 2.12 -9.12
C ARG A 75 -12.40 3.04 -9.33
N PHE A 76 -12.17 4.33 -9.59
CA PHE A 76 -13.25 5.26 -9.90
C PHE A 76 -13.99 4.86 -11.18
N LEU A 77 -13.26 4.56 -12.26
CA LEU A 77 -13.86 4.09 -13.52
C LEU A 77 -14.61 2.77 -13.35
N LEU A 78 -14.07 1.82 -12.57
CA LEU A 78 -14.76 0.59 -12.20
C LEU A 78 -16.07 0.88 -11.47
N GLY A 79 -16.04 1.78 -10.47
CA GLY A 79 -17.21 2.25 -9.75
C GLY A 79 -18.28 2.84 -10.66
N ILE A 80 -17.90 3.71 -11.61
CA ILE A 80 -18.79 4.28 -12.62
C ILE A 80 -19.37 3.21 -13.54
N THR A 81 -18.57 2.23 -13.95
CA THR A 81 -19.01 1.14 -14.82
C THR A 81 -20.05 0.26 -14.13
N LEU A 82 -19.79 -0.12 -12.87
CA LEU A 82 -20.73 -0.88 -12.04
C LEU A 82 -22.00 -0.07 -11.75
N LEU A 83 -21.87 1.24 -11.52
CA LEU A 83 -23.01 2.15 -11.36
C LEU A 83 -23.91 2.14 -12.61
N ARG A 84 -23.33 2.25 -13.83
CA ARG A 84 -24.09 2.19 -15.10
C ARG A 84 -24.77 0.84 -15.32
N GLN A 85 -24.27 -0.23 -14.71
CA GLN A 85 -24.86 -1.56 -14.73
C GLN A 85 -25.86 -1.81 -13.59
N ASN A 86 -26.17 -0.80 -12.77
CA ASN A 86 -26.99 -0.93 -11.56
C ASN A 86 -26.48 -2.00 -10.58
N ASN A 87 -25.17 -2.22 -10.52
CA ASN A 87 -24.57 -3.18 -9.59
C ASN A 87 -24.32 -2.51 -8.23
N PRO A 88 -24.94 -2.99 -7.12
CA PRO A 88 -24.82 -2.36 -5.80
C PRO A 88 -23.40 -2.34 -5.23
N SER A 89 -22.49 -3.18 -5.75
CA SER A 89 -21.08 -3.24 -5.32
C SER A 89 -20.34 -1.91 -5.54
N CYS A 90 -20.82 -1.03 -6.42
CA CYS A 90 -20.23 0.30 -6.64
C CYS A 90 -20.22 1.18 -5.39
N ILE A 91 -21.18 1.00 -4.46
CA ILE A 91 -21.25 1.77 -3.20
C ILE A 91 -19.99 1.54 -2.36
N GLY A 92 -19.55 0.28 -2.24
CA GLY A 92 -18.35 -0.08 -1.49
C GLY A 92 -17.08 0.54 -2.10
N ILE A 93 -16.99 0.56 -3.43
CA ILE A 93 -15.88 1.17 -4.15
C ILE A 93 -15.81 2.68 -3.88
N PHE A 94 -16.93 3.41 -4.03
CA PHE A 94 -16.93 4.85 -3.79
C PHE A 94 -16.68 5.21 -2.32
N ARG A 95 -17.19 4.44 -1.36
CA ARG A 95 -16.88 4.63 0.06
C ARG A 95 -15.39 4.49 0.34
N SER A 96 -14.76 3.47 -0.21
CA SER A 96 -13.32 3.28 -0.04
C SER A 96 -12.51 4.33 -0.82
N LEU A 97 -13.00 4.85 -1.94
CA LEU A 97 -12.35 5.99 -2.61
C LEU A 97 -12.44 7.27 -1.77
N LEU A 98 -13.49 7.49 -0.98
CA LEU A 98 -13.58 8.66 -0.10
C LEU A 98 -12.55 8.65 1.04
N THR A 99 -11.99 7.49 1.40
CA THR A 99 -10.93 7.44 2.42
C THR A 99 -9.57 7.89 1.87
N SER A 100 -9.35 7.76 0.55
CA SER A 100 -8.09 8.13 -0.11
C SER A 100 -8.18 9.40 -0.98
N SER A 101 -9.37 9.74 -1.50
CA SER A 101 -9.61 10.85 -2.43
C SER A 101 -10.96 11.53 -2.17
N ASP A 102 -10.92 12.68 -1.51
CA ASP A 102 -12.07 13.51 -1.19
C ASP A 102 -12.36 14.54 -2.30
N THR A 103 -12.82 14.06 -3.46
CA THR A 103 -13.06 14.88 -4.67
C THR A 103 -14.54 14.87 -5.09
N GLN A 104 -14.98 15.94 -5.76
CA GLN A 104 -16.37 16.09 -6.22
C GLN A 104 -16.86 14.89 -7.09
N PRO A 105 -16.06 14.34 -8.03
CA PRO A 105 -16.50 13.19 -8.83
C PRO A 105 -16.83 11.95 -7.99
N VAL A 106 -16.03 11.66 -6.95
CA VAL A 106 -16.25 10.49 -6.06
C VAL A 106 -17.54 10.66 -5.25
N HIS A 107 -17.77 11.84 -4.68
CA HIS A 107 -19.01 12.16 -3.97
C HIS A 107 -20.24 12.04 -4.87
N ARG A 108 -20.16 12.52 -6.13
CA ARG A 108 -21.24 12.36 -7.11
C ARG A 108 -21.50 10.89 -7.42
N GLY A 109 -20.45 10.09 -7.63
CA GLY A 109 -20.54 8.65 -7.86
C GLY A 109 -21.26 7.94 -6.72
N LEU A 110 -20.88 8.22 -5.46
CA LEU A 110 -21.53 7.67 -4.27
C LEU A 110 -23.00 8.10 -4.18
N LEU A 111 -23.30 9.38 -4.42
CA LEU A 111 -24.67 9.90 -4.35
C LEU A 111 -25.60 9.20 -5.35
N SER A 112 -25.13 9.02 -6.58
CA SER A 112 -25.86 8.28 -7.62
C SER A 112 -26.02 6.80 -7.26
N ALA A 113 -24.99 6.15 -6.72
CA ALA A 113 -25.02 4.75 -6.30
C ALA A 113 -26.04 4.49 -5.18
N LEU A 114 -26.06 5.34 -4.15
CA LEU A 114 -27.01 5.24 -3.04
C LEU A 114 -28.46 5.45 -3.49
N GLY A 115 -28.67 6.29 -4.52
CA GLY A 115 -29.98 6.51 -5.13
C GLY A 115 -30.58 5.25 -5.75
N LEU A 116 -29.76 4.43 -6.41
CA LEU A 116 -30.19 3.14 -6.96
C LEU A 116 -30.49 2.10 -5.87
N GLY A 117 -29.73 2.14 -4.77
CA GLY A 117 -29.86 1.20 -3.65
C GLY A 117 -31.01 1.50 -2.68
N GLY A 118 -31.74 2.61 -2.85
CA GLY A 118 -32.88 2.98 -2.00
C GLY A 118 -32.50 3.44 -0.57
N GLN A 119 -31.23 3.72 -0.29
CA GLN A 119 -30.73 4.08 1.04
C GLN A 119 -30.86 5.58 1.32
N LEU A 120 -32.08 6.06 1.57
CA LEU A 120 -32.37 7.50 1.65
C LEU A 120 -31.54 8.25 2.71
N ALA A 121 -31.40 7.71 3.93
CA ALA A 121 -30.67 8.39 5.00
C ALA A 121 -29.20 8.65 4.64
N GLU A 122 -28.54 7.65 4.06
CA GLU A 122 -27.18 7.78 3.57
C GLU A 122 -27.08 8.68 2.34
N GLN A 123 -28.05 8.60 1.43
CA GLN A 123 -28.12 9.46 0.25
C GLN A 123 -28.21 10.94 0.64
N VAL A 124 -28.98 11.25 1.69
CA VAL A 124 -29.09 12.61 2.26
C VAL A 124 -27.75 13.04 2.86
N ALA A 125 -27.07 12.17 3.62
CA ALA A 125 -25.76 12.49 4.18
C ALA A 125 -24.69 12.73 3.09
N ALA A 126 -24.69 11.93 2.02
CA ALA A 126 -23.79 12.12 0.88
C ALA A 126 -24.10 13.42 0.12
N ALA A 127 -25.38 13.75 -0.09
CA ALA A 127 -25.79 14.99 -0.74
C ALA A 127 -25.41 16.21 0.12
N GLN A 128 -25.63 16.13 1.43
CA GLN A 128 -25.23 17.15 2.39
C GLN A 128 -23.72 17.41 2.32
N ALA A 129 -22.90 16.36 2.36
CA ALA A 129 -21.45 16.47 2.26
C ALA A 129 -21.01 17.09 0.92
N LEU A 130 -21.60 16.66 -0.20
CA LEU A 130 -21.28 17.19 -1.52
C LEU A 130 -21.62 18.69 -1.64
N LEU A 131 -22.85 19.09 -1.31
CA LEU A 131 -23.35 20.45 -1.49
C LEU A 131 -22.74 21.47 -0.51
N SER A 132 -22.43 21.02 0.72
CA SER A 132 -21.76 21.87 1.71
C SER A 132 -20.32 22.19 1.31
N ARG A 133 -19.63 21.23 0.66
CA ARG A 133 -18.16 21.23 0.50
C ARG A 133 -17.67 21.52 -0.92
N PHE A 134 -18.54 21.41 -1.92
CA PHE A 134 -18.20 21.61 -3.32
C PHE A 134 -19.25 22.49 -4.02
N ALA A 135 -18.82 23.25 -5.01
CA ALA A 135 -19.71 24.02 -5.85
C ALA A 135 -20.69 23.08 -6.54
N ALA A 136 -21.97 23.45 -6.58
CA ALA A 136 -22.93 22.68 -7.36
C ALA A 136 -22.63 22.89 -8.86
N PRO A 137 -22.44 21.81 -9.65
CA PRO A 137 -22.52 21.93 -11.09
C PRO A 137 -23.93 22.40 -11.41
N ILE A 138 -24.07 23.61 -11.95
CA ILE A 138 -25.39 24.16 -12.32
C ILE A 138 -25.80 23.57 -13.67
N ASP A 139 -25.82 22.24 -13.75
CA ASP A 139 -26.46 21.49 -14.81
C ASP A 139 -27.90 21.14 -14.39
N GLY A 140 -28.77 20.92 -15.38
CA GLY A 140 -30.19 20.67 -15.16
C GLY A 140 -30.50 19.36 -14.43
N ASP A 141 -29.60 18.38 -14.53
CA ASP A 141 -29.80 17.03 -13.98
C ASP A 141 -29.44 16.96 -12.50
N PHE A 142 -28.32 17.56 -12.08
CA PHE A 142 -27.93 17.62 -10.68
C PHE A 142 -28.93 18.44 -9.85
N SER A 143 -29.37 19.59 -10.37
CA SER A 143 -30.38 20.43 -9.71
C SER A 143 -31.69 19.67 -9.45
N ARG A 144 -32.10 18.82 -10.40
CA ARG A 144 -33.29 17.96 -10.28
C ARG A 144 -33.09 16.89 -9.22
N LEU A 145 -31.93 16.22 -9.22
CA LEU A 145 -31.59 15.19 -8.23
C LEU A 145 -31.54 15.75 -6.80
N ALA A 146 -30.85 16.88 -6.59
CA ALA A 146 -30.77 17.53 -5.28
C ALA A 146 -32.16 17.93 -4.75
N LYS A 147 -33.03 18.47 -5.63
CA LYS A 147 -34.43 18.78 -5.28
C LYS A 147 -35.22 17.53 -4.90
N GLN A 148 -35.08 16.43 -5.63
CA GLN A 148 -35.74 15.16 -5.31
C GLN A 148 -35.29 14.60 -3.96
N ILE A 149 -33.99 14.65 -3.65
CA ILE A 149 -33.45 14.20 -2.37
C ILE A 149 -33.98 15.07 -1.23
N ALA A 150 -33.95 16.40 -1.39
CA ALA A 150 -34.47 17.33 -0.39
C ALA A 150 -35.95 17.07 -0.10
N THR A 151 -36.80 16.94 -1.14
CA THR A 151 -38.22 16.63 -0.97
C THR A 151 -38.45 15.29 -0.25
N ARG A 152 -37.71 14.23 -0.62
CA ARG A 152 -37.82 12.93 0.04
C ARG A 152 -37.36 12.95 1.50
N ALA A 153 -36.43 13.84 1.83
CA ALA A 153 -35.95 14.05 3.19
C ALA A 153 -36.84 15.00 4.02
N GLY A 154 -37.91 15.55 3.44
CA GLY A 154 -38.77 16.53 4.11
C GLY A 154 -38.14 17.93 4.26
N LEU A 155 -37.12 18.25 3.45
CA LEU A 155 -36.45 19.55 3.45
C LEU A 155 -37.06 20.48 2.40
N ALA A 156 -37.11 21.78 2.70
CA ALA A 156 -37.73 22.80 1.85
C ALA A 156 -36.98 23.08 0.53
N GLY A 157 -35.70 22.66 0.44
CA GLY A 157 -34.83 22.95 -0.69
C GLY A 157 -33.39 22.52 -0.47
N TRP A 158 -32.51 22.95 -1.39
CA TRP A 158 -31.07 22.71 -1.33
C TRP A 158 -30.27 23.99 -1.63
N CYS A 159 -29.02 24.04 -1.17
CA CYS A 159 -28.10 25.14 -1.42
C CYS A 159 -26.65 24.66 -1.57
N ALA A 160 -25.83 25.40 -2.30
CA ALA A 160 -24.37 25.20 -2.41
C ALA A 160 -23.65 26.53 -2.61
N GLY A 161 -22.45 26.67 -2.06
CA GLY A 161 -21.57 27.83 -2.25
C GLY A 161 -20.43 27.56 -3.24
N ASN A 162 -19.68 28.60 -3.59
CA ASN A 162 -18.42 28.48 -4.34
C ASN A 162 -17.32 29.42 -3.79
N ALA A 163 -16.10 29.30 -4.34
CA ALA A 163 -14.95 30.10 -3.94
C ALA A 163 -15.08 31.62 -4.19
N ARG A 164 -16.08 32.08 -4.95
CA ARG A 164 -16.35 33.50 -5.20
C ARG A 164 -17.39 34.11 -4.24
N GLY A 165 -17.85 33.33 -3.26
CA GLY A 165 -18.90 33.76 -2.34
C GLY A 165 -20.26 33.84 -3.02
N GLU A 166 -20.48 33.08 -4.08
CA GLU A 166 -21.79 32.93 -4.71
C GLU A 166 -22.48 31.69 -4.13
N VAL A 167 -23.75 31.84 -3.79
CA VAL A 167 -24.59 30.79 -3.23
C VAL A 167 -25.71 30.53 -4.21
N THR A 168 -25.79 29.29 -4.70
CA THR A 168 -26.90 28.83 -5.54
C THR A 168 -27.84 28.02 -4.66
N LEU A 169 -29.14 28.28 -4.76
CA LEU A 169 -30.15 27.54 -4.02
C LEU A 169 -31.43 27.38 -4.83
N ALA A 170 -32.18 26.33 -4.50
CA ALA A 170 -33.55 26.12 -4.95
C ALA A 170 -34.42 25.72 -3.75
N CYS A 171 -35.43 26.52 -3.45
CA CYS A 171 -36.28 26.40 -2.27
C CYS A 171 -37.69 26.94 -2.57
N ALA A 172 -38.72 26.22 -2.15
CA ALA A 172 -40.11 26.67 -2.36
C ALA A 172 -40.50 27.88 -1.49
N GLU A 173 -39.79 28.08 -0.39
CA GLU A 173 -40.07 29.06 0.67
C GLU A 173 -39.00 30.16 0.74
N PRO A 174 -39.32 31.35 1.28
CA PRO A 174 -38.34 32.39 1.54
C PRO A 174 -37.24 31.90 2.50
N VAL A 175 -35.98 32.05 2.09
CA VAL A 175 -34.83 31.64 2.90
C VAL A 175 -34.27 32.78 3.76
N GLN A 176 -33.63 32.42 4.87
CA GLN A 176 -32.80 33.28 5.69
C GLN A 176 -31.34 32.82 5.64
N PHE A 177 -30.42 33.77 5.72
CA PHE A 177 -28.99 33.52 5.68
C PHE A 177 -28.35 33.91 7.02
N ARG A 178 -27.47 33.07 7.56
CA ARG A 178 -26.66 33.39 8.75
C ARG A 178 -25.20 33.03 8.51
N LEU A 179 -24.28 33.94 8.80
CA LEU A 179 -22.83 33.70 8.77
C LEU A 179 -22.36 33.47 10.21
N ASP A 180 -21.83 32.28 10.51
CA ASP A 180 -21.43 31.88 11.89
C ASP A 180 -22.47 32.31 12.94
N ASP A 181 -23.72 31.91 12.72
CA ASP A 181 -24.92 32.25 13.50
C ASP A 181 -25.39 33.71 13.48
N ALA A 182 -24.63 34.65 12.92
CA ALA A 182 -25.04 36.05 12.79
C ALA A 182 -25.95 36.28 11.56
N PRO A 183 -27.11 36.97 11.69
CA PRO A 183 -28.03 37.16 10.58
C PRO A 183 -27.43 38.03 9.46
N LEU A 184 -27.58 37.54 8.22
CA LEU A 184 -27.12 38.20 7.01
C LEU A 184 -28.31 38.91 6.33
N ARG A 185 -28.28 40.25 6.28
CA ARG A 185 -29.28 41.05 5.56
C ARG A 185 -29.10 40.93 4.04
N LEU A 186 -29.53 39.80 3.48
CA LEU A 186 -29.81 39.64 2.05
C LEU A 186 -31.32 39.73 1.83
N LYS A 187 -31.75 40.14 0.63
CA LYS A 187 -33.17 40.09 0.28
C LYS A 187 -33.66 38.64 0.35
N PRO A 188 -34.73 38.34 1.10
CA PRO A 188 -35.31 36.99 1.11
C PRO A 188 -35.67 36.56 -0.31
N GLY A 189 -35.39 35.30 -0.65
CA GLY A 189 -35.71 34.74 -1.95
C GLY A 189 -35.87 33.23 -1.90
N ARG A 190 -36.17 32.62 -3.05
CA ARG A 190 -36.65 31.24 -3.17
C ARG A 190 -35.73 30.38 -4.02
N ASP A 191 -35.56 30.77 -5.28
CA ASP A 191 -34.66 30.13 -6.25
C ASP A 191 -33.72 31.19 -6.83
N GLY A 192 -32.43 30.87 -6.95
CA GLY A 192 -31.49 31.76 -7.65
C GLY A 192 -30.06 31.71 -7.13
N ARG A 193 -29.25 32.63 -7.65
CA ARG A 193 -27.87 32.86 -7.23
C ARG A 193 -27.78 34.14 -6.42
N TYR A 194 -27.15 34.07 -5.26
CA TYR A 194 -26.95 35.18 -4.35
C TYR A 194 -25.45 35.41 -4.18
N ARG A 195 -25.01 36.67 -4.20
CA ARG A 195 -23.62 37.01 -3.89
C ARG A 195 -23.52 37.47 -2.44
N LEU A 196 -22.64 36.84 -1.68
CA LEU A 196 -22.42 37.18 -0.28
C LEU A 196 -21.66 38.52 -0.18
N PRO A 197 -21.98 39.36 0.83
CA PRO A 197 -21.22 40.59 1.09
C PRO A 197 -19.85 40.26 1.69
N ALA A 198 -18.87 41.15 1.50
CA ALA A 198 -17.45 40.93 1.82
C ALA A 198 -17.14 40.28 3.18
N ARG A 199 -17.96 40.51 4.21
CA ARG A 199 -17.85 39.84 5.52
C ARG A 199 -17.87 38.31 5.50
N TRP A 200 -18.30 37.69 4.41
CA TRP A 200 -18.25 36.23 4.26
C TRP A 200 -16.81 35.69 4.24
N ILE A 201 -15.83 36.51 3.84
CA ILE A 201 -14.41 36.14 3.77
C ILE A 201 -13.86 35.78 5.15
N SER A 202 -14.43 36.32 6.24
CA SER A 202 -14.01 35.96 7.60
C SER A 202 -14.86 34.86 8.24
N ALA A 203 -15.94 34.42 7.59
CA ALA A 203 -16.90 33.47 8.15
C ALA A 203 -16.52 32.01 7.84
N ARG A 204 -16.79 31.09 8.77
CA ARG A 204 -16.52 29.66 8.58
C ARG A 204 -17.69 28.93 7.92
N HIS A 205 -18.91 29.24 8.36
CA HIS A 205 -20.13 28.57 7.90
C HIS A 205 -21.16 29.58 7.42
N LEU A 206 -21.87 29.21 6.35
CA LEU A 206 -23.12 29.87 5.96
C LEU A 206 -24.28 28.92 6.21
N HIS A 207 -25.17 29.30 7.10
CA HIS A 207 -26.46 28.65 7.26
C HIS A 207 -27.47 29.27 6.31
N VAL A 208 -28.19 28.42 5.58
CA VAL A 208 -29.32 28.80 4.73
C VAL A 208 -30.52 28.01 5.21
N THR A 209 -31.49 28.72 5.79
CA THR A 209 -32.65 28.09 6.45
C THR A 209 -33.97 28.55 5.84
N ALA A 210 -34.94 27.64 5.76
CA ALA A 210 -36.34 27.94 5.43
C ALA A 210 -37.25 27.38 6.53
N GLY A 211 -38.24 28.16 6.98
CA GLY A 211 -39.10 27.75 8.11
C GLY A 211 -38.35 27.45 9.43
N GLY A 212 -37.11 27.95 9.58
CA GLY A 212 -36.23 27.67 10.73
C GLY A 212 -35.40 26.39 10.62
N LEU A 213 -35.51 25.62 9.54
CA LEU A 213 -34.73 24.41 9.27
C LEU A 213 -33.68 24.66 8.19
N ASP A 214 -32.51 24.03 8.32
CA ASP A 214 -31.44 24.09 7.32
C ASP A 214 -31.86 23.44 5.99
N LEU A 215 -31.50 24.07 4.87
CA LEU A 215 -31.62 23.44 3.55
C LEU A 215 -30.59 22.32 3.39
N LEU A 216 -30.85 21.39 2.46
CA LEU A 216 -29.85 20.38 2.09
C LEU A 216 -28.59 21.06 1.56
N GLY A 217 -27.43 20.78 2.17
CA GLY A 217 -26.15 21.45 1.91
C GLY A 217 -25.78 22.55 2.92
N SER A 218 -26.70 22.93 3.81
CA SER A 218 -26.46 23.86 4.92
C SER A 218 -26.06 23.11 6.21
N PRO A 219 -25.07 23.55 7.00
CA PRO A 219 -24.22 24.71 6.74
C PRO A 219 -23.23 24.46 5.59
N ILE A 220 -23.04 25.47 4.74
CA ILE A 220 -22.01 25.48 3.71
C ILE A 220 -20.65 25.79 4.36
N ASP A 221 -19.64 24.96 4.08
CA ASP A 221 -18.26 25.12 4.58
C ASP A 221 -17.50 26.18 3.77
N LEU A 222 -17.72 27.45 4.13
CA LEU A 222 -17.08 28.59 3.47
C LEU A 222 -15.55 28.54 3.61
N ALA A 223 -15.01 27.97 4.70
CA ALA A 223 -13.57 27.85 4.87
C ALA A 223 -12.96 26.92 3.82
N ARG A 224 -13.62 25.81 3.48
CA ARG A 224 -13.19 24.91 2.42
C ARG A 224 -13.29 25.54 1.02
N HIS A 225 -14.34 26.30 0.74
CA HIS A 225 -14.47 27.00 -0.55
C HIS A 225 -13.39 28.06 -0.77
N ARG A 226 -12.87 28.66 0.30
CA ARG A 226 -11.77 29.64 0.28
C ARG A 226 -10.38 29.02 0.41
N ALA A 227 -10.29 27.73 0.70
CA ALA A 227 -9.01 27.07 0.84
C ALA A 227 -8.35 26.98 -0.55
N VAL A 228 -7.11 27.44 -0.65
CA VAL A 228 -6.28 27.20 -1.83
C VAL A 228 -5.38 26.01 -1.53
N GLU A 229 -5.39 25.02 -2.40
CA GLU A 229 -4.35 24.00 -2.47
C GLU A 229 -3.52 24.24 -3.72
N GLY A 230 -2.21 24.05 -3.62
CA GLY A 230 -1.31 24.31 -4.73
C GLY A 230 0.10 23.84 -4.44
N PHE A 231 0.89 23.79 -5.50
CA PHE A 231 2.30 23.44 -5.51
C PHE A 231 3.05 24.40 -6.44
N VAL A 232 4.26 24.80 -6.03
CA VAL A 232 5.20 25.58 -6.84
C VAL A 232 6.61 25.04 -6.72
N GLU A 233 7.33 25.04 -7.83
CA GLU A 233 8.75 24.76 -7.85
C GLU A 233 9.51 25.73 -8.78
N ALA A 234 10.83 25.77 -8.60
CA ALA A 234 11.73 26.53 -9.46
C ALA A 234 12.35 25.57 -10.48
N GLU A 235 12.25 25.93 -11.76
CA GLU A 235 12.78 25.17 -12.89
C GLU A 235 13.71 26.05 -13.75
N ASP A 236 14.44 25.41 -14.67
CA ASP A 236 15.24 26.09 -15.67
C ASP A 236 14.31 26.89 -16.62
N GLY A 237 14.10 28.17 -16.31
CA GLY A 237 13.20 29.05 -17.08
C GLY A 237 12.18 29.81 -16.25
N GLY A 238 12.07 29.54 -14.94
CA GLY A 238 11.27 30.36 -14.01
C GLY A 238 10.62 29.56 -12.89
N LEU A 239 9.35 29.85 -12.61
CA LEU A 239 8.51 29.12 -11.65
C LEU A 239 7.38 28.39 -12.39
N SER A 240 7.16 27.14 -12.04
CA SER A 240 6.04 26.32 -12.53
C SER A 240 5.21 25.83 -11.35
N GLY A 241 3.94 25.56 -11.59
CA GLY A 241 3.09 25.03 -10.52
C GLY A 241 1.62 24.90 -10.89
N TRP A 242 0.82 24.59 -9.88
CA TRP A 242 -0.62 24.56 -9.97
C TRP A 242 -1.26 25.08 -8.69
N ALA A 243 -2.49 25.57 -8.80
CA ALA A 243 -3.33 25.89 -7.66
C ALA A 243 -4.80 25.66 -8.01
N CYS A 244 -5.60 25.33 -7.01
CA CYS A 244 -7.04 25.22 -7.13
C CYS A 244 -7.73 25.55 -5.80
N TYR A 245 -9.02 25.89 -5.89
CA TYR A 245 -9.91 25.78 -4.74
C TYR A 245 -10.47 24.34 -4.72
N PRO A 246 -10.19 23.50 -3.71
CA PRO A 246 -10.68 22.12 -3.70
C PRO A 246 -12.20 22.00 -3.78
N GLY A 247 -12.92 23.00 -3.24
CA GLY A 247 -14.38 23.11 -3.35
C GLY A 247 -14.88 23.69 -4.69
N SER A 248 -14.02 24.30 -5.49
CA SER A 248 -14.37 24.92 -6.79
C SER A 248 -13.17 24.86 -7.75
N PRO A 249 -12.71 23.65 -8.14
CA PRO A 249 -11.46 23.48 -8.88
C PRO A 249 -11.46 24.15 -10.27
N GLU A 250 -12.63 24.43 -10.81
CA GLU A 250 -12.84 25.15 -12.08
C GLU A 250 -12.58 26.65 -11.99
N ILE A 251 -12.52 27.22 -10.78
CA ILE A 251 -12.33 28.65 -10.58
C ILE A 251 -10.83 28.93 -10.54
N ALA A 252 -10.37 29.82 -11.44
CA ALA A 252 -9.00 30.29 -11.45
C ALA A 252 -8.59 30.90 -10.10
N VAL A 253 -7.42 30.51 -9.62
CA VAL A 253 -6.80 31.02 -8.40
C VAL A 253 -5.90 32.18 -8.75
N THR A 254 -5.96 33.23 -7.94
CA THR A 254 -5.04 34.37 -8.00
C THR A 254 -4.00 34.22 -6.89
N LEU A 255 -2.73 34.17 -7.25
CA LEU A 255 -1.59 34.13 -6.33
C LEU A 255 -0.77 35.42 -6.44
N HIS A 256 -0.13 35.79 -5.34
CA HIS A 256 0.72 36.96 -5.22
C HIS A 256 2.16 36.55 -4.91
N VAL A 257 3.13 37.28 -5.48
CA VAL A 257 4.55 37.08 -5.19
C VAL A 257 5.02 38.15 -4.21
N GLU A 258 5.65 37.71 -3.11
CA GLU A 258 6.20 38.57 -2.07
C GLU A 258 7.67 38.26 -1.81
N THR A 259 8.47 39.27 -1.48
CA THR A 259 9.84 39.04 -0.98
C THR A 259 9.82 38.72 0.52
N SER A 260 10.89 38.13 1.06
CA SER A 260 11.00 37.85 2.51
C SER A 260 10.88 39.10 3.40
N GLY A 261 11.14 40.30 2.87
CA GLY A 261 10.90 41.57 3.56
C GLY A 261 9.43 42.01 3.63
N GLY A 262 8.50 41.20 3.12
CA GLY A 262 7.06 41.49 3.09
C GLY A 262 6.63 42.45 1.97
N ARG A 263 7.52 42.78 1.04
CA ARG A 263 7.19 43.62 -0.11
C ARG A 263 6.45 42.80 -1.16
N LYS A 264 5.20 43.14 -1.43
CA LYS A 264 4.44 42.62 -2.58
C LYS A 264 5.09 43.10 -3.88
N LEU A 265 5.40 42.15 -4.75
CA LEU A 265 5.87 42.44 -6.11
C LEU A 265 4.65 42.81 -6.98
N PRO A 266 4.82 43.61 -8.05
CA PRO A 266 3.76 43.93 -9.01
C PRO A 266 3.46 42.73 -9.94
N LEU A 267 3.51 41.51 -9.41
CA LEU A 267 3.33 40.26 -10.12
C LEU A 267 2.16 39.49 -9.48
N THR A 268 1.11 39.30 -10.27
CA THR A 268 -0.06 38.51 -9.91
C THR A 268 -0.13 37.31 -10.85
N ILE A 269 -0.18 36.11 -10.31
CA ILE A 269 -0.23 34.86 -11.07
C ILE A 269 -1.68 34.39 -11.08
N THR A 270 -2.27 34.28 -12.26
CA THR A 270 -3.61 33.69 -12.43
C THR A 270 -3.47 32.35 -13.12
N THR A 271 -4.02 31.30 -12.50
CA THR A 271 -4.03 29.95 -13.10
C THR A 271 -4.89 29.91 -14.36
N GLY A 272 -4.44 29.24 -15.43
CA GLY A 272 -5.07 29.37 -16.75
C GLY A 272 -5.51 28.07 -17.42
N ALA A 273 -4.63 27.08 -17.50
CA ALA A 273 -4.88 25.81 -18.21
C ALA A 273 -5.01 24.65 -17.22
N LEU A 274 -5.69 23.58 -17.62
CA LEU A 274 -5.68 22.33 -16.85
C LEU A 274 -4.25 21.80 -16.74
N ALA A 275 -3.83 21.51 -15.51
CA ALA A 275 -2.48 21.17 -15.14
C ALA A 275 -2.04 19.79 -15.67
N THR A 276 -1.24 19.70 -16.73
CA THR A 276 -0.63 18.44 -17.21
C THR A 276 0.64 18.11 -16.44
N PHE A 277 0.50 17.41 -15.31
CA PHE A 277 1.64 16.88 -14.55
C PHE A 277 1.68 15.35 -14.62
N PRO A 278 2.87 14.73 -14.62
CA PRO A 278 3.03 13.28 -14.81
C PRO A 278 2.40 12.39 -13.72
N ASP A 279 2.21 12.91 -12.50
CA ASP A 279 1.81 12.12 -11.32
C ASP A 279 0.48 12.64 -10.71
N ARG A 280 -0.63 12.49 -11.44
CA ARG A 280 -1.95 12.95 -10.96
C ARG A 280 -2.63 11.90 -10.07
N ASP A 281 -3.16 12.32 -8.91
CA ASP A 281 -4.44 11.79 -8.43
C ASP A 281 -5.50 12.25 -9.43
N GLY A 282 -5.65 11.53 -10.56
CA GLY A 282 -6.33 12.06 -11.74
C GLY A 282 -7.85 12.16 -11.65
N LEU A 283 -8.39 12.28 -10.44
CA LEU A 283 -9.75 12.67 -10.11
C LEU A 283 -9.89 14.16 -9.77
N ALA A 284 -8.79 14.85 -9.47
CA ALA A 284 -8.75 16.29 -9.25
C ALA A 284 -8.14 17.00 -10.47
N ALA A 285 -8.78 18.08 -10.92
CA ALA A 285 -8.39 18.82 -12.13
C ALA A 285 -7.91 20.25 -11.78
N PRO A 286 -6.73 20.41 -11.13
CA PRO A 286 -6.23 21.73 -10.77
C PRO A 286 -5.77 22.51 -12.01
N LEU A 287 -5.67 23.83 -11.85
CA LEU A 287 -5.23 24.74 -12.90
C LEU A 287 -3.74 25.09 -12.73
N ALA A 288 -2.98 24.99 -13.82
CA ALA A 288 -1.55 25.27 -13.86
C ALA A 288 -1.25 26.76 -14.11
N PHE A 289 -0.02 27.13 -13.74
CA PHE A 289 0.59 28.42 -14.04
C PHE A 289 2.08 28.25 -14.35
N HIS A 290 2.64 29.23 -15.07
CA HIS A 290 4.07 29.37 -15.31
C HIS A 290 4.44 30.85 -15.23
N VAL A 291 5.54 31.16 -14.55
CA VAL A 291 6.11 32.51 -14.43
C VAL A 291 7.53 32.49 -14.98
N PRO A 292 7.82 33.17 -16.11
CA PRO A 292 9.15 33.14 -16.71
C PRO A 292 10.18 33.88 -15.86
N THR A 293 11.44 33.44 -15.91
CA THR A 293 12.57 34.03 -15.17
C THR A 293 12.69 35.54 -15.36
N GLU A 294 12.41 36.07 -16.55
CA GLU A 294 12.42 37.52 -16.86
C GLU A 294 11.46 38.34 -16.00
N SER A 295 10.36 37.74 -15.54
CA SER A 295 9.41 38.38 -14.61
C SER A 295 9.91 38.37 -13.16
N LEU A 296 11.01 37.65 -12.90
CA LEU A 296 11.59 37.41 -11.57
C LEU A 296 13.00 38.01 -11.42
N THR A 297 13.72 38.27 -12.52
CA THR A 297 15.13 38.73 -12.55
C THR A 297 15.39 40.05 -11.84
N ALA A 298 14.37 40.89 -11.66
CA ALA A 298 14.49 42.14 -10.89
C ALA A 298 14.49 41.94 -9.36
N HIS A 299 14.28 40.71 -8.87
CA HIS A 299 14.03 40.42 -7.45
C HIS A 299 14.84 39.21 -6.96
N PRO A 300 16.16 39.36 -6.74
CA PRO A 300 17.01 38.28 -6.25
C PRO A 300 16.67 37.91 -4.79
N GLY A 301 16.65 36.62 -4.49
CA GLY A 301 16.49 36.07 -3.14
C GLY A 301 15.20 35.26 -2.96
N LEU A 302 14.90 34.96 -1.71
CA LEU A 302 13.79 34.09 -1.32
C LEU A 302 12.43 34.77 -1.59
N LEU A 303 11.59 34.10 -2.40
CA LEU A 303 10.26 34.54 -2.79
C LEU A 303 9.19 33.69 -2.11
N HIS A 304 8.09 34.34 -1.77
CA HIS A 304 6.88 33.73 -1.22
C HIS A 304 5.75 33.79 -2.27
N ILE A 305 5.18 32.65 -2.60
CA ILE A 305 4.02 32.51 -3.49
C ILE A 305 2.80 32.25 -2.64
N ARG A 306 1.91 33.26 -2.56
CA ARG A 306 0.83 33.29 -1.59
C ARG A 306 -0.55 33.42 -2.21
N ASP A 307 -1.55 32.87 -1.55
CA ASP A 307 -2.95 33.11 -1.89
C ASP A 307 -3.45 34.49 -1.42
N ALA A 308 -4.74 34.76 -1.67
CA ALA A 308 -5.39 36.02 -1.30
C ALA A 308 -5.42 36.26 0.23
N GLU A 309 -5.40 35.18 1.02
CA GLU A 309 -5.31 35.20 2.48
C GLU A 309 -3.87 35.36 3.01
N GLY A 310 -2.87 35.41 2.12
CA GLY A 310 -1.47 35.57 2.47
C GLY A 310 -0.80 34.28 2.97
N ARG A 311 -1.36 33.11 2.65
CA ARG A 311 -0.80 31.79 2.98
C ARG A 311 0.10 31.31 1.84
N ASP A 312 1.27 30.79 2.18
CA ASP A 312 2.18 30.19 1.21
C ASP A 312 1.59 28.88 0.65
N ILE A 313 1.65 28.70 -0.68
CA ILE A 313 1.35 27.40 -1.30
C ILE A 313 2.51 26.43 -1.11
N THR A 314 2.25 25.13 -1.25
CA THR A 314 3.28 24.08 -1.05
C THR A 314 4.49 24.30 -1.96
N GLY A 315 5.70 24.19 -1.44
CA GLY A 315 6.94 24.46 -2.16
C GLY A 315 7.44 25.91 -2.07
N SER A 316 6.63 26.81 -1.51
CA SER A 316 7.02 28.18 -1.11
C SER A 316 7.37 28.24 0.39
N PRO A 317 8.37 29.01 0.84
CA PRO A 317 9.20 29.91 0.04
C PRO A 317 10.26 29.18 -0.79
N LEU A 318 10.72 29.85 -1.85
CA LEU A 318 11.77 29.35 -2.74
C LEU A 318 12.55 30.50 -3.39
N ASP A 319 13.85 30.29 -3.65
CA ASP A 319 14.69 31.23 -4.38
C ASP A 319 14.89 30.72 -5.83
N PRO A 320 14.29 31.38 -6.84
CA PRO A 320 14.44 30.96 -8.24
C PRO A 320 15.89 30.98 -8.74
N SER A 321 16.76 31.77 -8.11
CA SER A 321 18.16 31.95 -8.50
C SER A 321 19.13 31.01 -7.79
N GLN A 322 18.65 30.27 -6.77
CA GLN A 322 19.46 29.33 -5.98
C GLN A 322 20.11 28.25 -6.86
N TRP A 323 19.46 27.88 -7.96
CA TRP A 323 19.92 26.80 -8.84
C TRP A 323 20.77 27.30 -10.01
N THR A 324 20.50 28.49 -10.54
CA THR A 324 21.31 29.08 -11.64
C THR A 324 22.73 29.45 -11.19
N ARG A 325 22.91 29.87 -9.92
CA ARG A 325 24.24 30.25 -9.38
C ARG A 325 25.11 29.06 -9.00
N SER A 326 24.52 27.90 -8.68
CA SER A 326 25.24 26.71 -8.21
C SER A 326 26.10 26.07 -9.32
N ALA A 327 25.62 26.08 -10.57
CA ALA A 327 26.39 25.59 -11.72
C ALA A 327 27.60 26.47 -12.05
N GLY A 328 27.43 27.81 -11.99
CA GLY A 328 28.51 28.75 -12.29
C GLY A 328 29.63 28.78 -11.24
N ILE A 329 29.28 28.63 -9.96
CA ILE A 329 30.24 28.70 -8.84
C ILE A 329 30.97 27.37 -8.64
N ALA A 330 30.33 26.22 -8.87
CA ALA A 330 31.00 24.92 -8.87
C ALA A 330 32.11 24.87 -9.94
N ALA A 331 31.86 25.43 -11.13
CA ALA A 331 32.88 25.57 -12.17
C ALA A 331 34.03 26.52 -11.77
N GLN A 332 33.74 27.58 -11.02
CA GLN A 332 34.74 28.57 -10.60
C GLN A 332 35.62 28.11 -9.43
N LEU A 333 35.07 27.33 -8.50
CA LEU A 333 35.81 26.83 -7.32
C LEU A 333 36.69 25.61 -7.61
N ILE A 334 36.37 24.81 -8.64
CA ILE A 334 37.32 23.82 -9.17
C ILE A 334 38.60 24.52 -9.68
N GLY A 335 38.52 25.81 -10.04
CA GLY A 335 39.65 26.62 -10.49
C GLY A 335 40.45 27.35 -9.41
N GLN A 336 39.98 27.45 -8.15
CA GLN A 336 40.67 28.24 -7.11
C GLN A 336 40.78 27.48 -5.78
N GLY A 337 42.01 27.10 -5.43
CA GLY A 337 42.37 26.32 -4.26
C GLY A 337 41.93 26.92 -2.90
N ALA A 338 41.64 26.02 -1.96
CA ALA A 338 41.03 26.26 -0.67
C ALA A 338 41.79 27.26 0.24
N GLY A 339 41.15 28.38 0.57
CA GLY A 339 41.55 29.30 1.64
C GLY A 339 40.52 29.33 2.76
N ARG A 340 40.93 28.94 3.98
CA ARG A 340 40.12 28.97 5.22
C ARG A 340 39.78 30.41 5.63
N THR A 341 38.49 30.71 5.83
CA THR A 341 38.05 31.88 6.62
C THR A 341 36.90 31.52 7.55
N ARG A 342 37.00 32.00 8.81
CA ARG A 342 36.07 31.79 9.93
C ARG A 342 34.95 32.86 9.92
N ALA A 343 33.74 32.43 10.26
CA ALA A 343 32.61 33.12 10.89
C ALA A 343 32.05 34.44 10.30
N ALA A 344 30.81 34.40 9.79
CA ALA A 344 29.73 35.34 10.11
C ALA A 344 28.40 34.85 9.49
N THR A 345 27.33 34.99 10.26
CA THR A 345 25.91 34.71 9.94
C THR A 345 25.36 35.67 8.87
N THR A 346 25.07 35.19 7.67
CA THR A 346 24.15 35.85 6.71
C THR A 346 23.59 34.86 5.67
N VAL A 347 22.30 35.02 5.39
CA VAL A 347 21.36 34.17 4.63
C VAL A 347 21.59 34.21 3.10
N ASN A 348 22.84 34.20 2.61
CA ASN A 348 23.06 34.39 1.15
C ASN A 348 24.39 33.87 0.60
N ARG A 349 24.91 32.73 1.05
CA ARG A 349 26.05 32.06 0.40
C ARG A 349 25.59 30.87 -0.44
N PRO A 350 26.21 30.62 -1.63
CA PRO A 350 25.97 29.40 -2.38
C PRO A 350 26.35 28.21 -1.51
N VAL A 351 25.42 27.27 -1.35
CA VAL A 351 25.66 26.06 -0.57
C VAL A 351 26.51 25.15 -1.43
N LEU A 352 27.78 24.98 -1.07
CA LEU A 352 28.65 24.03 -1.77
C LEU A 352 28.17 22.61 -1.49
N PRO A 353 28.15 21.74 -2.51
CA PRO A 353 27.76 20.36 -2.31
C PRO A 353 28.72 19.69 -1.32
N ILE A 354 28.16 19.02 -0.30
CA ILE A 354 28.91 18.18 0.63
C ILE A 354 28.63 16.74 0.23
N TRP A 355 29.61 16.07 -0.38
CA TRP A 355 29.49 14.67 -0.79
C TRP A 355 29.10 13.80 0.41
N ALA A 356 28.03 13.02 0.26
CA ALA A 356 27.48 12.20 1.34
C ALA A 356 28.50 11.19 1.89
N ASP A 357 29.46 10.78 1.05
CA ASP A 357 30.49 9.78 1.36
C ASP A 357 31.76 10.37 1.99
N THR A 358 31.78 11.67 2.30
CA THR A 358 32.94 12.31 2.94
C THR A 358 33.16 11.71 4.34
N PRO A 359 34.34 11.15 4.65
CA PRO A 359 34.63 10.60 5.97
C PRO A 359 34.53 11.70 7.03
N ALA A 360 33.79 11.43 8.11
CA ALA A 360 33.70 12.34 9.24
C ALA A 360 35.08 12.48 9.93
N PRO A 361 35.56 13.69 10.21
CA PRO A 361 36.81 13.86 10.95
C PRO A 361 36.67 13.27 12.36
N MET A 362 37.69 12.54 12.83
CA MET A 362 37.74 12.08 14.23
C MET A 362 37.75 13.27 15.17
N ARG A 363 36.77 13.31 16.09
CA ARG A 363 36.54 14.44 16.98
C ARG A 363 37.01 14.12 18.40
N THR A 364 37.88 14.95 18.95
CA THR A 364 38.17 15.01 20.39
C THR A 364 37.51 16.26 20.95
N LEU A 365 36.48 16.10 21.78
CA LEU A 365 35.78 17.23 22.40
C LEU A 365 36.25 17.43 23.84
N PRO A 366 36.46 18.68 24.29
CA PRO A 366 36.56 18.97 25.71
C PRO A 366 35.18 18.74 26.36
N GLU A 367 35.18 18.08 27.52
CA GLU A 367 34.00 17.97 28.39
C GLU A 367 33.54 19.38 28.78
N ARG A 368 32.48 19.89 28.15
CA ARG A 368 31.74 21.03 28.71
C ARG A 368 30.86 20.50 29.83
N SER A 369 31.27 20.74 31.06
CA SER A 369 30.40 20.71 32.25
C SER A 369 29.36 21.85 32.12
N THR A 370 28.23 21.58 31.47
CA THR A 370 27.03 22.42 31.62
C THR A 370 26.16 21.82 32.72
N ARG A 371 25.64 22.68 33.61
CA ARG A 371 24.61 22.31 34.60
C ARG A 371 23.53 21.47 33.92
N GLU A 372 23.23 20.31 34.49
CA GLU A 372 22.30 19.33 33.93
C GLU A 372 20.88 19.91 33.83
N LEU A 373 20.48 20.27 32.60
CA LEU A 373 19.10 20.55 32.30
C LEU A 373 18.47 19.33 31.63
N ALA A 374 17.28 18.95 32.09
CA ALA A 374 16.48 17.93 31.42
C ALA A 374 16.19 18.37 29.96
N PRO A 375 16.14 17.43 29.01
CA PRO A 375 15.82 17.75 27.62
C PRO A 375 14.40 18.33 27.50
N ALA A 376 14.19 19.22 26.53
CA ALA A 376 12.88 19.75 26.19
C ALA A 376 12.23 18.92 25.08
N VAL A 377 10.92 18.66 25.19
CA VAL A 377 10.14 18.01 24.13
C VAL A 377 9.45 19.10 23.33
N VAL A 378 9.75 19.20 22.04
CA VAL A 378 9.20 20.17 21.10
C VAL A 378 8.23 19.46 20.16
N ILE A 379 6.97 19.92 20.15
CA ILE A 379 5.88 19.32 19.37
C ILE A 379 5.29 20.40 18.44
N PRO A 380 5.70 20.43 17.15
CA PRO A 380 5.03 21.21 16.13
C PRO A 380 3.63 20.66 15.85
N VAL A 381 2.63 21.54 15.74
CA VAL A 381 1.23 21.18 15.53
C VAL A 381 0.63 22.10 14.48
N TYR A 382 -0.08 21.54 13.49
CA TYR A 382 -0.85 22.31 12.51
C TYR A 382 -2.31 21.86 12.43
N ARG A 383 -2.58 20.54 12.43
CA ARG A 383 -3.93 19.96 12.33
C ARG A 383 -4.02 18.68 13.15
N GLY A 384 -5.23 18.15 13.28
CA GLY A 384 -5.48 16.85 13.89
C GLY A 384 -5.65 16.95 15.40
N LEU A 385 -6.76 17.56 15.83
CA LEU A 385 -7.17 17.66 17.22
C LEU A 385 -6.97 16.36 18.01
N GLU A 386 -7.63 15.28 17.59
CA GLU A 386 -7.64 14.01 18.34
C GLU A 386 -6.23 13.42 18.49
N MET A 387 -5.48 13.38 17.40
CA MET A 387 -4.12 12.84 17.35
C MET A 387 -3.17 13.66 18.22
N THR A 388 -3.26 14.99 18.13
CA THR A 388 -2.43 15.90 18.94
C THR A 388 -2.72 15.73 20.44
N LEU A 389 -4.00 15.67 20.82
CA LEU A 389 -4.38 15.47 22.22
C LEU A 389 -3.96 14.10 22.74
N ARG A 390 -4.04 13.04 21.92
CA ARG A 390 -3.56 11.71 22.27
C ARG A 390 -2.03 11.68 22.44
N CYS A 391 -1.28 12.32 21.54
CA CYS A 391 0.18 12.49 21.66
C CYS A 391 0.54 13.21 22.98
N LEU A 392 -0.07 14.38 23.24
CA LEU A 392 0.18 15.14 24.47
C LEU A 392 -0.19 14.35 25.73
N ALA A 393 -1.32 13.65 25.74
CA ALA A 393 -1.72 12.78 26.85
C ALA A 393 -0.66 11.70 27.14
N ARG A 394 -0.14 11.05 26.09
CA ARG A 394 0.95 10.07 26.22
C ARG A 394 2.25 10.69 26.71
N VAL A 395 2.66 11.86 26.19
CA VAL A 395 3.84 12.57 26.69
C VAL A 395 3.70 12.87 28.18
N PHE A 396 2.56 13.43 28.61
CA PHE A 396 2.31 13.73 30.03
C PHE A 396 2.36 12.51 30.94
N ALA A 397 1.94 11.35 30.45
CA ALA A 397 1.93 10.10 31.22
C ALA A 397 3.32 9.45 31.32
N THR A 398 4.22 9.73 30.37
CA THR A 398 5.46 8.94 30.18
C THR A 398 6.74 9.69 30.48
N VAL A 399 6.72 11.03 30.53
CA VAL A 399 7.90 11.85 30.88
C VAL A 399 7.90 12.23 32.37
N PRO A 400 9.08 12.46 32.99
CA PRO A 400 9.15 12.94 34.36
C PRO A 400 8.39 14.26 34.56
N ARG A 401 7.80 14.44 35.76
CA ARG A 401 7.19 15.72 36.15
C ARG A 401 8.20 16.86 36.05
N GLY A 402 7.78 17.99 35.49
CA GLY A 402 8.64 19.16 35.28
C GLY A 402 9.45 19.15 33.99
N THR A 403 9.33 18.12 33.15
CA THR A 403 9.87 18.14 31.77
C THR A 403 9.28 19.32 31.01
N GLU A 404 10.13 20.10 30.33
CA GLU A 404 9.67 21.25 29.54
C GLU A 404 9.08 20.76 28.20
N ILE A 405 7.77 20.93 28.04
CA ILE A 405 7.03 20.56 26.84
C ILE A 405 6.66 21.84 26.11
N ILE A 406 7.23 22.04 24.92
CA ILE A 406 7.02 23.20 24.07
C ILE A 406 6.15 22.77 22.91
N VAL A 407 4.95 23.34 22.80
CA VAL A 407 4.05 23.10 21.67
C VAL A 407 4.10 24.31 20.77
N VAL A 408 4.35 24.10 19.48
CA VAL A 408 4.37 25.17 18.47
C VAL A 408 3.13 25.00 17.59
N ASP A 409 2.11 25.82 17.84
CA ASP A 409 0.91 25.89 17.00
C ASP A 409 1.22 26.72 15.74
N ASP A 410 1.33 26.04 14.61
CA ASP A 410 1.73 26.56 13.31
C ASP A 410 0.57 27.22 12.54
N ALA A 411 -0.16 28.10 13.24
CA ALA A 411 -1.40 28.70 12.77
C ALA A 411 -2.45 27.65 12.37
N SER A 412 -2.79 26.76 13.32
CA SER A 412 -3.81 25.74 13.15
C SER A 412 -5.13 26.31 12.60
N PRO A 413 -5.71 25.70 11.56
CA PRO A 413 -7.01 26.09 11.03
C PRO A 413 -8.17 25.47 11.82
N GLU A 414 -7.89 24.71 12.88
CA GLU A 414 -8.88 24.04 13.73
C GLU A 414 -9.05 24.81 15.05
N PRO A 415 -10.12 25.64 15.22
CA PRO A 415 -10.33 26.42 16.43
C PRO A 415 -10.39 25.57 17.71
N ALA A 416 -10.98 24.38 17.63
CA ALA A 416 -11.06 23.45 18.76
C ALA A 416 -9.66 22.96 19.22
N LEU A 417 -8.73 22.77 18.27
CA LEU A 417 -7.34 22.44 18.60
C LEU A 417 -6.66 23.62 19.26
N SER A 418 -6.79 24.81 18.67
CA SER A 418 -6.26 26.05 19.25
C SER A 418 -6.77 26.28 20.68
N GLU A 419 -8.07 26.15 20.92
CA GLU A 419 -8.69 26.30 22.25
C GLU A 419 -8.19 25.25 23.25
N ALA A 420 -8.07 23.99 22.82
CA ALA A 420 -7.54 22.93 23.66
C ALA A 420 -6.09 23.19 24.08
N LEU A 421 -5.25 23.69 23.16
CA LEU A 421 -3.87 24.09 23.45
C LEU A 421 -3.81 25.29 24.42
N ASP A 422 -4.69 26.29 24.26
CA ASP A 422 -4.78 27.42 25.19
C ASP A 422 -5.14 26.95 26.60
N GLY A 423 -6.09 26.02 26.72
CA GLY A 423 -6.46 25.41 27.99
C GLY A 423 -5.30 24.68 28.67
N LEU A 424 -4.47 23.97 27.91
CA LEU A 424 -3.27 23.30 28.43
C LEU A 424 -2.19 24.30 28.86
N ALA A 425 -2.00 25.40 28.11
CA ALA A 425 -1.07 26.46 28.43
C ALA A 425 -1.49 27.23 29.70
N ALA A 426 -2.78 27.55 29.85
CA ALA A 426 -3.33 28.20 31.04
C ALA A 426 -3.12 27.37 32.31
N ARG A 427 -3.18 26.04 32.19
CA ARG A 427 -2.86 25.08 33.27
C ARG A 427 -1.37 24.85 33.48
N ARG A 428 -0.49 25.59 32.77
CA ARG A 428 0.98 25.46 32.78
C ARG A 428 1.47 24.04 32.50
N ARG A 429 0.71 23.27 31.71
CA ARG A 429 1.09 21.90 31.30
C ARG A 429 2.03 21.90 30.10
N ILE A 430 1.98 22.96 29.29
CA ILE A 430 2.82 23.18 28.12
C ILE A 430 3.27 24.65 28.06
N ARG A 431 4.37 24.90 27.36
CA ARG A 431 4.73 26.23 26.86
C ARG A 431 4.26 26.34 25.41
N LEU A 432 3.23 27.13 25.17
CA LEU A 432 2.64 27.31 23.85
C LEU A 432 3.31 28.47 23.10
N ILE A 433 3.73 28.21 21.87
CA ILE A 433 4.22 29.21 20.91
C ILE A 433 3.24 29.20 19.73
N ARG A 434 2.70 30.36 19.37
CA ARG A 434 1.84 30.51 18.19
C ARG A 434 2.62 31.16 17.05
N ASN A 435 2.54 30.55 15.88
CA ASN A 435 2.97 31.19 14.65
C ASN A 435 1.83 32.08 14.13
N PRO A 436 2.13 33.28 13.62
CA PRO A 436 1.11 34.16 13.03
C PRO A 436 0.59 33.62 11.68
N ARG A 437 1.33 32.68 11.06
CA ARG A 437 1.02 32.01 9.80
C ARG A 437 1.67 30.62 9.80
N ASN A 438 1.22 29.73 8.92
CA ASN A 438 1.83 28.42 8.74
C ASN A 438 3.25 28.59 8.14
N LEU A 439 4.27 28.19 8.90
CA LEU A 439 5.69 28.23 8.53
C LEU A 439 6.21 26.87 8.05
N GLY A 440 5.37 25.83 8.09
CA GLY A 440 5.76 24.46 7.82
C GLY A 440 6.51 23.83 8.99
N PHE A 441 6.81 22.54 8.84
CA PHE A 441 7.51 21.78 9.87
C PHE A 441 8.90 22.36 10.20
N PRO A 442 9.78 22.69 9.23
CA PRO A 442 11.10 23.21 9.53
C PRO A 442 11.06 24.51 10.35
N GLY A 443 10.20 25.46 9.96
CA GLY A 443 10.06 26.74 10.65
C GLY A 443 9.49 26.60 12.06
N SER A 444 8.48 25.75 12.23
CA SER A 444 7.90 25.46 13.55
C SER A 444 8.88 24.72 14.46
N ALA A 445 9.59 23.72 13.94
CA ALA A 445 10.63 23.00 14.67
C ALA A 445 11.75 23.95 15.10
N ASN A 446 12.24 24.82 14.21
CA ASN A 446 13.26 25.82 14.52
C ASN A 446 12.86 26.77 15.65
N ARG A 447 11.62 27.30 15.62
CA ARG A 447 11.11 28.16 16.70
C ARG A 447 11.04 27.43 18.04
N GLY A 448 10.58 26.18 18.05
CA GLY A 448 10.53 25.35 19.24
C GLY A 448 11.93 25.03 19.79
N MET A 449 12.86 24.64 18.92
CA MET A 449 14.26 24.39 19.28
C MET A 449 14.96 25.62 19.84
N ALA A 450 14.69 26.81 19.30
CA ALA A 450 15.21 28.07 19.83
C ALA A 450 14.64 28.37 21.22
N ALA A 451 13.34 28.12 21.42
CA ALA A 451 12.67 28.35 22.70
C ALA A 451 13.16 27.43 23.83
N ALA A 452 13.71 26.25 23.51
CA ALA A 452 14.31 25.32 24.47
C ALA A 452 15.58 25.86 25.15
N GLY A 453 16.21 26.90 24.58
CA GLY A 453 17.43 27.53 25.10
C GLY A 453 18.62 26.56 25.08
N ASN A 454 19.31 26.44 26.22
CA ASN A 454 20.52 25.63 26.37
C ASN A 454 20.25 24.13 26.62
N ARG A 455 18.99 23.68 26.46
CA ARG A 455 18.61 22.27 26.65
C ARG A 455 18.88 21.46 25.39
N ASP A 456 19.18 20.19 25.57
CA ASP A 456 19.00 19.20 24.51
C ASP A 456 17.51 19.15 24.12
N VAL A 457 17.21 18.83 22.87
CA VAL A 457 15.83 18.87 22.34
C VAL A 457 15.44 17.51 21.81
N VAL A 458 14.18 17.13 22.03
CA VAL A 458 13.51 16.10 21.24
C VAL A 458 12.46 16.75 20.36
N LEU A 459 12.62 16.62 19.05
CA LEU A 459 11.55 16.89 18.10
C LEU A 459 10.62 15.68 18.07
N LEU A 460 9.35 15.88 18.39
CA LEU A 460 8.34 14.84 18.41
C LEU A 460 7.13 15.31 17.59
N ASN A 461 6.76 14.57 16.55
CA ASN A 461 5.58 14.90 15.76
C ASN A 461 4.29 14.71 16.57
N SER A 462 3.26 15.49 16.23
CA SER A 462 1.95 15.43 16.88
C SER A 462 1.17 14.13 16.63
N ASP A 463 1.65 13.28 15.72
CA ASP A 463 1.09 11.96 15.39
C ASP A 463 2.00 10.79 15.84
N ALA A 464 2.96 11.07 16.72
CA ALA A 464 3.79 10.06 17.38
C ALA A 464 3.25 9.72 18.78
N LEU A 465 3.29 8.43 19.14
CA LEU A 465 2.93 7.93 20.48
C LEU A 465 4.15 7.27 21.12
N VAL A 466 4.44 7.69 22.35
CA VAL A 466 5.66 7.33 23.07
C VAL A 466 5.38 6.36 24.24
N PRO A 467 6.27 5.38 24.49
CA PRO A 467 6.16 4.44 25.62
C PRO A 467 6.77 5.01 26.92
N PRO A 468 6.51 4.44 28.11
CA PRO A 468 7.15 4.88 29.35
C PRO A 468 8.70 4.90 29.30
N GLY A 469 9.31 5.92 29.91
CA GLY A 469 10.78 6.01 30.06
C GLY A 469 11.57 6.26 28.77
N TRP A 470 10.90 6.48 27.64
CA TRP A 470 11.51 6.73 26.33
C TRP A 470 12.50 7.91 26.32
N LEU A 471 12.13 9.04 26.93
CA LEU A 471 12.93 10.27 26.92
C LEU A 471 14.27 10.10 27.65
N ALA A 472 14.26 9.39 28.78
CA ALA A 472 15.47 9.08 29.53
C ALA A 472 16.40 8.18 28.72
N ARG A 473 15.85 7.13 28.09
CA ARG A 473 16.64 6.20 27.26
C ARG A 473 17.25 6.87 26.03
N LEU A 474 16.52 7.75 25.34
CA LEU A 474 17.07 8.54 24.23
C LEU A 474 18.17 9.50 24.69
N ARG A 475 17.98 10.16 25.84
CA ARG A 475 19.02 11.03 26.44
C ARG A 475 20.27 10.23 26.77
N ASP A 476 20.12 9.07 27.41
CA ASP A 476 21.24 8.25 27.85
C ASP A 476 22.01 7.69 26.63
N ALA A 477 21.30 7.26 25.60
CA ALA A 477 21.87 6.88 24.30
C ALA A 477 22.64 8.04 23.65
N ALA A 478 22.04 9.23 23.60
CA ALA A 478 22.70 10.42 23.05
C ALA A 478 23.95 10.78 23.87
N ARG A 479 23.95 10.48 25.18
CA ARG A 479 25.03 10.78 26.10
C ARG A 479 26.14 9.74 26.18
N ALA A 480 25.97 8.58 25.56
CA ALA A 480 26.93 7.48 25.62
C ALA A 480 28.31 7.80 25.04
N ALA A 481 28.41 8.75 24.10
CA ALA A 481 29.68 9.24 23.57
C ALA A 481 29.58 10.74 23.24
N PRO A 482 30.65 11.54 23.33
CA PRO A 482 30.60 13.00 23.14
C PRO A 482 30.34 13.43 21.68
N ASP A 483 30.53 12.53 20.72
CA ASP A 483 30.39 12.76 19.28
C ASP A 483 29.02 12.32 18.72
N ILE A 484 28.11 11.81 19.56
CA ILE A 484 26.73 11.53 19.14
C ILE A 484 25.94 12.83 19.10
N GLY A 485 25.48 13.22 17.91
CA GLY A 485 24.71 14.44 17.68
C GLY A 485 23.22 14.21 17.81
N THR A 486 22.73 13.08 17.27
CA THR A 486 21.30 12.77 17.24
C THR A 486 21.01 11.30 17.52
N VAL A 487 19.83 11.04 18.08
CA VAL A 487 19.34 9.68 18.35
C VAL A 487 17.86 9.56 17.96
N ALA A 488 17.50 8.48 17.28
CA ALA A 488 16.11 8.15 16.96
C ALA A 488 15.73 6.73 17.42
N PRO A 489 14.47 6.48 17.80
CA PRO A 489 13.97 5.16 18.16
C PRO A 489 13.61 4.32 16.92
N LEU A 490 13.38 3.02 17.12
CA LEU A 490 12.65 2.19 16.14
C LEU A 490 11.18 2.63 16.05
N SER A 491 10.51 2.34 14.93
CA SER A 491 9.09 2.66 14.73
C SER A 491 8.40 1.72 13.74
N ASN A 492 7.07 1.72 13.71
CA ASN A 492 6.26 0.99 12.74
C ASN A 492 6.36 1.59 11.32
N ASP A 493 6.68 2.88 11.21
CA ASP A 493 6.80 3.59 9.92
C ASP A 493 7.88 4.68 9.99
N ALA A 494 9.13 4.29 9.73
CA ALA A 494 10.30 5.16 9.80
C ALA A 494 11.44 4.77 8.82
N THR A 495 11.08 4.26 7.64
CA THR A 495 12.02 3.88 6.56
C THR A 495 13.18 2.99 7.05
N ILE A 496 14.38 3.55 7.25
CA ILE A 496 15.56 2.81 7.72
C ILE A 496 15.45 2.33 9.17
N LEU A 497 14.55 2.91 9.97
CA LEU A 497 14.29 2.53 11.37
C LEU A 497 13.02 1.68 11.55
N SER A 498 12.40 1.27 10.44
CA SER A 498 11.14 0.53 10.48
C SER A 498 11.31 -0.87 11.08
N TYR A 499 10.33 -1.24 11.89
CA TYR A 499 10.18 -2.53 12.54
C TYR A 499 8.71 -2.96 12.50
N PRO A 500 8.41 -4.26 12.21
CA PRO A 500 9.32 -5.39 12.00
C PRO A 500 9.95 -5.51 10.61
N ARG A 501 9.55 -4.69 9.63
CA ARG A 501 10.03 -4.75 8.24
C ARG A 501 10.54 -3.37 7.82
N VAL A 502 11.63 -3.34 7.04
CA VAL A 502 12.20 -2.09 6.49
C VAL A 502 11.20 -1.39 5.56
N ASN A 503 10.43 -2.19 4.80
CA ASN A 503 9.52 -1.70 3.76
C ASN A 503 8.08 -2.14 4.05
N GLY A 504 7.13 -1.30 3.61
CA GLY A 504 5.69 -1.50 3.76
C GLY A 504 5.10 -0.65 4.88
N LEU A 505 3.91 -0.09 4.63
CA LEU A 505 3.15 0.63 5.66
C LEU A 505 2.66 -0.39 6.69
N GLN A 506 2.97 -0.14 7.95
CA GLN A 506 2.53 -1.01 9.04
C GLN A 506 1.57 -0.24 9.92
N ALA A 507 0.41 -0.84 10.18
CA ALA A 507 -0.64 -0.22 10.97
C ALA A 507 -0.08 0.17 12.35
N PRO A 508 -0.34 1.39 12.84
CA PRO A 508 0.17 1.80 14.14
C PRO A 508 -0.42 0.90 15.25
N PRO A 509 0.39 0.45 16.22
CA PRO A 509 -0.12 -0.27 17.38
C PRO A 509 -1.03 0.62 18.24
N ASP A 510 -1.94 0.01 18.97
CA ASP A 510 -2.63 0.69 20.06
C ASP A 510 -1.68 0.97 21.25
N ASP A 511 -2.18 1.67 22.27
CA ASP A 511 -1.36 2.10 23.40
C ASP A 511 -0.77 0.92 24.21
N ALA A 512 -1.52 -0.18 24.37
CA ALA A 512 -1.05 -1.34 25.13
C ALA A 512 -0.01 -2.14 24.32
N GLN A 513 -0.26 -2.30 23.03
CA GLN A 513 0.66 -2.93 22.08
C GLN A 513 1.96 -2.15 21.95
N LEU A 514 1.90 -0.82 21.91
CA LEU A 514 3.08 0.05 21.92
C LEU A 514 3.96 -0.21 23.16
N ASP A 515 3.35 -0.18 24.35
CA ASP A 515 4.07 -0.36 25.61
C ASP A 515 4.68 -1.78 25.69
N GLU A 516 4.01 -2.79 25.15
CA GLU A 516 4.52 -4.15 25.08
C GLU A 516 5.69 -4.31 24.09
N ILE A 517 5.56 -3.77 22.86
CA ILE A 517 6.63 -3.82 21.84
C ILE A 517 7.88 -3.11 22.37
N ASP A 518 7.73 -1.94 22.99
CA ASP A 518 8.85 -1.22 23.57
C ASP A 518 9.49 -1.96 24.75
N ALA A 519 8.69 -2.59 25.62
CA ALA A 519 9.23 -3.44 26.69
C ALA A 519 10.02 -4.63 26.12
N PHE A 520 9.58 -5.21 25.01
CA PHE A 520 10.35 -6.22 24.30
C PHE A 520 11.61 -5.65 23.65
N ALA A 521 11.57 -4.46 23.06
CA ALA A 521 12.74 -3.78 22.50
C ALA A 521 13.79 -3.52 23.58
N GLN A 522 13.37 -3.00 24.73
CA GLN A 522 14.23 -2.75 25.88
C GLN A 522 14.85 -4.06 26.39
N LYS A 523 14.09 -5.14 26.46
CA LYS A 523 14.59 -6.45 26.90
C LYS A 523 15.53 -7.09 25.88
N ALA A 524 15.25 -6.93 24.58
CA ALA A 524 16.02 -7.53 23.49
C ALA A 524 17.35 -6.83 23.24
N ASN A 525 17.36 -5.50 23.34
CA ASN A 525 18.45 -4.66 22.88
C ASN A 525 19.04 -3.76 23.98
N GLY A 526 18.33 -3.51 25.08
CA GLY A 526 18.86 -2.72 26.19
C GLY A 526 19.33 -1.32 25.75
N ALA A 527 20.61 -1.03 25.98
CA ALA A 527 21.26 0.22 25.57
C ALA A 527 21.98 0.12 24.21
N ASP A 528 21.82 -0.97 23.47
CA ASP A 528 22.43 -1.15 22.15
C ASP A 528 21.99 -0.05 21.17
N MET A 529 22.96 0.41 20.38
CA MET A 529 22.75 1.41 19.35
C MET A 529 23.40 0.98 18.05
N VAL A 530 22.79 1.40 16.93
CA VAL A 530 23.33 1.19 15.58
C VAL A 530 23.54 2.55 14.93
N GLU A 531 24.70 2.78 14.33
CA GLU A 531 24.93 4.02 13.58
C GLU A 531 24.07 4.05 12.31
N ILE A 532 23.46 5.21 12.04
CA ILE A 532 22.60 5.45 10.90
C ILE A 532 23.09 6.66 10.09
N PRO A 533 22.86 6.69 8.77
CA PRO A 533 23.33 7.78 7.91
C PRO A 533 22.63 9.11 8.25
N THR A 534 21.35 9.06 8.56
CA THR A 534 20.52 10.21 8.96
C THR A 534 19.49 9.77 9.99
N SER A 535 19.14 10.66 10.93
CA SER A 535 18.01 10.46 11.83
C SER A 535 16.67 10.61 11.10
N VAL A 536 15.56 10.13 11.68
CA VAL A 536 14.21 10.26 11.10
C VAL A 536 13.40 11.27 11.91
N GLY A 537 12.74 12.22 11.23
CA GLY A 537 12.18 13.44 11.83
C GLY A 537 10.97 13.28 12.77
N PHE A 538 10.28 12.13 12.78
CA PHE A 538 9.06 11.95 13.59
C PHE A 538 9.32 11.91 15.11
N CYS A 539 10.51 11.44 15.51
CA CYS A 539 10.98 11.41 16.89
C CYS A 539 12.51 11.44 16.89
N MET A 540 13.09 12.62 17.12
CA MET A 540 14.52 12.88 16.96
C MET A 540 15.07 13.63 18.16
N TYR A 541 15.95 12.98 18.92
CA TYR A 541 16.76 13.63 19.95
C TYR A 541 17.94 14.35 19.30
N ILE A 542 18.18 15.61 19.67
CA ILE A 542 19.25 16.46 19.17
C ILE A 542 20.00 17.05 20.36
N ARG A 543 21.30 16.78 20.43
CA ARG A 543 22.17 17.42 21.42
C ARG A 543 22.29 18.91 21.14
N ARG A 544 22.25 19.72 22.20
CA ARG A 544 22.37 21.18 22.13
C ARG A 544 23.67 21.60 21.43
N ALA A 545 24.78 20.96 21.76
CA ALA A 545 26.09 21.24 21.14
C ALA A 545 26.09 20.95 19.63
N CYS A 546 25.47 19.84 19.20
CA CYS A 546 25.33 19.54 17.78
C CYS A 546 24.48 20.59 17.06
N LEU A 547 23.36 21.00 17.65
CA LEU A 547 22.48 22.00 17.04
C LEU A 547 23.12 23.40 16.99
N GLU A 548 23.91 23.79 17.99
CA GLU A 548 24.67 25.06 17.99
C GLU A 548 25.73 25.12 16.90
N GLU A 549 26.42 24.01 16.64
CA GLU A 549 27.49 23.96 15.64
C GLU A 549 26.97 23.75 14.22
N THR A 550 25.98 22.87 14.06
CA THR A 550 25.37 22.59 12.77
C THR A 550 24.46 23.73 12.31
N GLY A 551 23.77 24.41 13.25
CA GLY A 551 22.74 25.39 12.93
C GLY A 551 21.36 24.76 12.69
N PRO A 552 20.31 25.59 12.50
CA PRO A 552 18.92 25.13 12.40
C PRO A 552 18.63 24.35 11.11
N PHE A 553 17.38 23.88 10.97
CA PHE A 553 16.86 23.32 9.73
C PHE A 553 16.72 24.43 8.66
N ARG A 554 16.98 24.08 7.40
CA ARG A 554 16.93 25.02 6.26
C ARG A 554 15.53 25.17 5.69
N GLU A 555 14.69 25.90 6.42
CA GLU A 555 13.32 26.24 6.02
C GLU A 555 13.25 27.02 4.69
N ASP A 556 14.33 27.72 4.33
CA ASP A 556 14.54 28.44 3.08
C ASP A 556 14.73 27.52 1.86
N VAL A 557 15.05 26.25 2.09
CA VAL A 557 15.33 25.25 1.04
C VAL A 557 14.19 24.22 0.94
N PHE A 558 13.82 23.65 2.09
CA PHE A 558 12.86 22.55 2.17
C PHE A 558 11.41 23.00 2.32
N ALA A 559 11.17 24.32 2.37
CA ALA A 559 9.85 24.92 2.48
C ALA A 559 9.06 24.30 3.65
N GLN A 560 7.95 23.61 3.37
CA GLN A 560 7.09 23.06 4.42
C GLN A 560 7.58 21.75 5.06
N GLY A 561 8.61 21.09 4.52
CA GLY A 561 9.23 19.89 5.11
C GLY A 561 9.62 18.82 4.10
N TYR A 562 10.04 17.65 4.60
CA TYR A 562 10.73 16.57 3.89
C TYR A 562 12.16 16.92 3.46
N GLY A 563 13.16 16.27 4.08
CA GLY A 563 14.57 16.34 3.70
C GLY A 563 15.41 17.29 4.57
N GLU A 564 14.79 18.18 5.33
CA GLU A 564 15.44 19.11 6.25
C GLU A 564 16.26 18.42 7.34
N GLU A 565 15.74 17.31 7.88
CA GLU A 565 16.41 16.54 8.92
C GLU A 565 17.57 15.73 8.33
N ASN A 566 17.42 15.26 7.09
CA ASN A 566 18.48 14.56 6.37
C ASN A 566 19.63 15.53 6.04
N ASP A 567 19.32 16.73 5.55
CA ASP A 567 20.30 17.80 5.37
C ASP A 567 21.01 18.14 6.69
N PHE A 568 20.26 18.36 7.78
CA PHE A 568 20.86 18.63 9.08
C PHE A 568 21.83 17.52 9.50
N CYS A 569 21.44 16.26 9.35
CA CYS A 569 22.29 15.13 9.67
C CYS A 569 23.55 15.11 8.79
N LEU A 570 23.45 15.31 7.48
CA LEU A 570 24.61 15.29 6.59
C LEU A 570 25.57 16.45 6.87
N ARG A 571 25.06 17.64 7.20
CA ARG A 571 25.88 18.77 7.67
C ARG A 571 26.54 18.47 9.02
N ALA A 572 25.81 17.90 9.96
CA ALA A 572 26.34 17.50 11.27
C ALA A 572 27.44 16.43 11.13
N ARG A 573 27.23 15.44 10.27
CA ARG A 573 28.20 14.38 9.95
C ARG A 573 29.51 14.95 9.42
N HIS A 574 29.44 15.98 8.56
CA HIS A 574 30.61 16.70 8.08
C HIS A 574 31.39 17.43 9.20
N LEU A 575 30.72 17.79 10.30
CA LEU A 575 31.32 18.38 11.50
C LEU A 575 31.82 17.32 12.51
N GLY A 576 31.76 16.03 12.17
CA GLY A 576 32.20 14.93 13.02
C GLY A 576 31.13 14.35 13.94
N TRP A 577 29.86 14.71 13.78
CA TRP A 577 28.77 14.15 14.58
C TRP A 577 28.28 12.81 14.03
N ARG A 578 27.94 11.88 14.91
CA ARG A 578 27.30 10.60 14.58
C ARG A 578 25.81 10.63 14.89
N HIS A 579 25.06 9.82 14.15
CA HIS A 579 23.61 9.63 14.33
C HIS A 579 23.35 8.18 14.69
N MET A 580 22.54 7.94 15.72
CA MET A 580 22.34 6.60 16.26
C MET A 580 20.86 6.21 16.29
N ALA A 581 20.58 4.95 15.98
CA ALA A 581 19.32 4.30 16.30
C ALA A 581 19.39 3.69 17.71
N ALA A 582 18.53 4.13 18.62
CA ALA A 582 18.38 3.51 19.94
C ALA A 582 17.49 2.28 19.82
N THR A 583 18.10 1.12 19.62
CA THR A 583 17.38 -0.13 19.27
C THR A 583 16.56 -0.72 20.41
N GLY A 584 16.80 -0.25 21.65
CA GLY A 584 16.00 -0.57 22.82
C GLY A 584 14.77 0.31 23.03
N VAL A 585 14.48 1.27 22.14
CA VAL A 585 13.33 2.18 22.24
C VAL A 585 12.46 2.05 20.99
N PHE A 586 11.15 1.89 21.17
CA PHE A 586 10.18 1.86 20.07
C PHE A 586 9.12 2.95 20.25
N VAL A 587 8.88 3.76 19.21
CA VAL A 587 7.86 4.81 19.20
C VAL A 587 6.91 4.57 18.04
N SER A 588 5.61 4.62 18.31
CA SER A 588 4.59 4.46 17.27
C SER A 588 4.41 5.75 16.49
N HIS A 589 4.31 5.64 15.17
CA HIS A 589 4.02 6.72 14.24
C HIS A 589 2.73 6.41 13.51
N ILE A 590 1.68 7.22 13.73
CA ILE A 590 0.35 6.96 13.16
C ILE A 590 0.34 7.22 11.65
N GLY A 591 1.15 8.17 11.17
CA GLY A 591 1.14 8.62 9.78
C GLY A 591 -0.12 9.45 9.47
N GLY A 592 -0.03 10.76 9.66
CA GLY A 592 -1.14 11.71 9.52
C GLY A 592 -1.10 12.63 8.29
N GLN A 593 -2.20 13.38 8.11
CA GLN A 593 -2.65 14.09 6.90
C GLN A 593 -1.83 15.35 6.52
N SER A 594 -0.56 15.20 6.16
CA SER A 594 0.24 16.33 5.68
C SER A 594 0.31 16.37 4.14
N PHE A 595 -0.16 17.49 3.58
CA PHE A 595 -0.01 17.95 2.19
C PHE A 595 -0.95 17.41 1.09
N ARG A 596 -2.01 16.64 1.39
CA ARG A 596 -3.08 16.24 0.43
C ARG A 596 -2.52 15.97 -0.99
N MET A 597 -3.02 16.67 -2.01
CA MET A 597 -2.62 16.52 -3.42
C MET A 597 -1.16 16.91 -3.71
N ALA A 598 -0.53 17.75 -2.89
CA ALA A 598 0.81 18.29 -3.13
C ALA A 598 1.95 17.49 -2.46
N ARG A 599 1.62 16.50 -1.61
CA ARG A 599 2.61 15.73 -0.83
C ARG A 599 3.69 15.11 -1.71
N ASN A 600 3.29 14.37 -2.74
CA ASN A 600 4.21 13.65 -3.61
C ASN A 600 5.07 14.60 -4.46
N HIS A 601 4.53 15.78 -4.81
CA HIS A 601 5.31 16.83 -5.48
C HIS A 601 6.40 17.39 -4.57
N LEU A 602 6.06 17.72 -3.32
CA LEU A 602 7.04 18.23 -2.35
C LEU A 602 8.13 17.21 -2.04
N LEU A 603 7.77 15.94 -1.84
CA LEU A 603 8.73 14.85 -1.63
C LEU A 603 9.72 14.72 -2.80
N ARG A 604 9.24 14.70 -4.05
CA ARG A 604 10.11 14.59 -5.24
C ARG A 604 11.03 15.80 -5.39
N ARG A 605 10.46 17.02 -5.30
CA ARG A 605 11.22 18.27 -5.33
C ARG A 605 12.34 18.25 -4.29
N ASN A 606 11.99 17.96 -3.04
CA ASN A 606 12.95 18.03 -1.94
C ASN A 606 13.97 16.90 -1.95
N GLN A 607 13.61 15.71 -2.46
CA GLN A 607 14.58 14.63 -2.68
C GLN A 607 15.61 15.03 -3.75
N ALA A 608 15.20 15.67 -4.85
CA ALA A 608 16.11 16.15 -5.88
C ALA A 608 17.03 17.26 -5.35
N ILE A 609 16.49 18.17 -4.53
CA ILE A 609 17.24 19.21 -3.81
C ILE A 609 18.28 18.57 -2.88
N LEU A 610 17.90 17.56 -2.11
CA LEU A 610 18.79 16.88 -1.17
C LEU A 610 19.95 16.18 -1.90
N GLU A 611 19.68 15.50 -3.01
CA GLU A 611 20.72 14.86 -3.84
C GLU A 611 21.69 15.89 -4.45
N ARG A 612 21.22 17.08 -4.82
CA ARG A 612 22.08 18.17 -5.31
C ARG A 612 22.96 18.76 -4.21
N LEU A 613 22.42 18.93 -3.00
CA LEU A 613 23.15 19.47 -1.85
C LEU A 613 24.13 18.45 -1.27
N HIS A 614 23.79 17.17 -1.38
CA HIS A 614 24.59 16.05 -0.91
C HIS A 614 24.70 14.95 -1.96
N PRO A 615 25.52 15.15 -3.01
CA PRO A 615 25.71 14.14 -4.04
C PRO A 615 26.11 12.79 -3.45
N GLY A 616 25.41 11.73 -3.84
CA GLY A 616 25.59 10.37 -3.32
C GLY A 616 24.67 10.02 -2.15
N TYR A 617 23.78 10.92 -1.71
CA TYR A 617 22.83 10.63 -0.62
C TYR A 617 21.96 9.40 -0.92
N GLY A 618 21.37 9.31 -2.11
CA GLY A 618 20.59 8.15 -2.51
C GLY A 618 21.39 6.84 -2.46
N ALA A 619 22.67 6.89 -2.87
CA ALA A 619 23.57 5.74 -2.80
C ALA A 619 23.93 5.38 -1.34
N LEU A 620 24.14 6.37 -0.48
CA LEU A 620 24.39 6.16 0.95
C LEU A 620 23.22 5.44 1.63
N ILE A 621 21.99 5.89 1.40
CA ILE A 621 20.78 5.24 1.93
C ILE A 621 20.61 3.85 1.34
N ALA A 622 20.80 3.68 0.02
CA ALA A 622 20.69 2.37 -0.63
C ALA A 622 21.68 1.35 -0.05
N ARG A 623 22.93 1.74 0.21
CA ARG A 623 23.93 0.87 0.86
C ARG A 623 23.57 0.55 2.31
N HIS A 624 23.02 1.50 3.06
CA HIS A 624 22.55 1.25 4.41
C HIS A 624 21.39 0.25 4.43
N VAL A 625 20.41 0.41 3.52
CA VAL A 625 19.30 -0.54 3.36
C VAL A 625 19.80 -1.92 2.93
N ALA A 626 20.76 -1.99 2.01
CA ALA A 626 21.30 -3.26 1.52
C ALA A 626 22.15 -4.00 2.58
N SER A 627 22.90 -3.28 3.41
CA SER A 627 23.70 -3.87 4.49
C SER A 627 22.89 -4.20 5.75
N ASP A 628 21.74 -3.55 5.90
CA ASP A 628 20.77 -3.76 6.99
C ASP A 628 21.40 -3.94 8.38
N PRO A 629 22.11 -2.92 8.91
CA PRO A 629 22.82 -3.05 10.19
C PRO A 629 21.86 -3.23 11.39
N LEU A 630 20.55 -2.98 11.20
CA LEU A 630 19.52 -3.22 12.20
C LEU A 630 18.99 -4.65 12.21
N ALA A 631 19.34 -5.50 11.24
CA ALA A 631 18.87 -6.89 11.13
C ALA A 631 19.00 -7.66 12.45
N ALA A 632 20.18 -7.58 13.08
CA ALA A 632 20.45 -8.29 14.33
C ALA A 632 19.57 -7.79 15.50
N ALA A 633 19.34 -6.48 15.59
CA ALA A 633 18.49 -5.88 16.62
C ALA A 633 17.01 -6.27 16.42
N ARG A 634 16.54 -6.32 15.17
CA ARG A 634 15.19 -6.79 14.84
C ARG A 634 15.02 -8.29 15.10
N ALA A 635 16.02 -9.10 14.79
CA ALA A 635 16.00 -10.54 15.08
C ALA A 635 15.94 -10.84 16.59
N ARG A 636 16.72 -10.11 17.41
CA ARG A 636 16.63 -10.20 18.88
C ARG A 636 15.25 -9.80 19.38
N LEU A 637 14.66 -8.74 18.82
CA LEU A 637 13.33 -8.28 19.18
C LEU A 637 12.25 -9.32 18.83
N ASP A 638 12.28 -9.89 17.62
CA ASP A 638 11.36 -10.96 17.23
C ASP A 638 11.53 -12.21 18.09
N LEU A 639 12.76 -12.56 18.50
CA LEU A 639 13.02 -13.67 19.41
C LEU A 639 12.36 -13.46 20.78
N ILE A 640 12.45 -12.25 21.34
CA ILE A 640 11.81 -11.92 22.61
C ILE A 640 10.28 -11.89 22.48
N ARG A 641 9.74 -11.29 21.40
CA ARG A 641 8.31 -11.28 21.12
C ARG A 641 7.77 -12.69 20.96
N TRP A 642 8.45 -13.55 20.21
CA TRP A 642 8.07 -14.96 20.02
C TRP A 642 8.00 -15.72 21.34
N GLN A 643 9.00 -15.54 22.20
CA GLN A 643 8.98 -16.11 23.54
C GLN A 643 7.79 -15.61 24.37
N GLY A 644 7.44 -14.33 24.23
CA GLY A 644 6.29 -13.63 24.83
C GLY A 644 4.95 -14.18 24.35
N TRP A 645 4.77 -14.25 23.03
CA TRP A 645 3.63 -14.85 22.34
C TRP A 645 3.38 -16.29 22.82
N ARG A 646 4.46 -17.06 23.06
CA ARG A 646 4.40 -18.41 23.64
C ARG A 646 4.27 -18.47 25.16
N ARG A 647 3.97 -17.41 25.91
CA ARG A 647 3.89 -17.45 27.41
C ARG A 647 2.56 -17.91 28.07
N PRO A 648 1.57 -18.59 27.44
CA PRO A 648 0.46 -19.15 28.24
C PRO A 648 0.96 -20.07 29.36
N ARG A 649 0.25 -20.09 30.50
CA ARG A 649 0.55 -20.92 31.71
C ARG A 649 0.80 -22.41 31.41
N ARG A 650 0.39 -22.90 30.24
CA ARG A 650 0.72 -24.21 29.67
C ARG A 650 1.14 -24.00 28.22
N ARG A 651 2.44 -23.90 27.92
CA ARG A 651 2.96 -23.98 26.55
C ARG A 651 2.59 -25.35 25.97
N PRO A 652 1.67 -25.43 25.00
CA PRO A 652 1.36 -26.72 24.38
C PRO A 652 2.61 -27.23 23.66
N PRO A 653 2.80 -28.56 23.58
CA PRO A 653 3.81 -29.13 22.71
C PRO A 653 3.52 -28.75 21.25
N SER A 654 4.55 -28.75 20.41
CA SER A 654 4.43 -28.29 19.03
C SER A 654 4.65 -29.39 18.00
N VAL A 655 4.28 -29.10 16.76
CA VAL A 655 4.67 -29.84 15.57
C VAL A 655 5.37 -28.86 14.63
N ILE A 656 6.51 -29.28 14.08
CA ILE A 656 7.25 -28.47 13.11
C ILE A 656 6.75 -28.83 11.73
N ILE A 657 6.31 -27.85 10.94
CA ILE A 657 5.83 -28.03 9.58
C ILE A 657 6.86 -27.45 8.61
N ILE A 658 7.40 -28.25 7.70
CA ILE A 658 8.32 -27.79 6.65
C ILE A 658 7.55 -27.68 5.34
N THR A 659 7.52 -26.48 4.75
CA THR A 659 6.79 -26.18 3.51
C THR A 659 7.56 -25.21 2.60
N HIS A 660 7.06 -24.96 1.40
CA HIS A 660 7.62 -24.01 0.42
C HIS A 660 6.88 -22.65 0.43
N ASP A 661 7.35 -21.67 -0.33
CA ASP A 661 6.85 -20.29 -0.38
C ASP A 661 5.93 -19.97 -1.57
N GLU A 662 5.54 -20.95 -2.37
CA GLU A 662 4.73 -20.72 -3.60
C GLU A 662 3.21 -20.68 -3.35
N GLY A 663 2.75 -21.02 -2.15
CA GLY A 663 1.33 -21.03 -1.78
C GLY A 663 0.55 -22.21 -2.38
N GLY A 664 -0.66 -21.94 -2.86
CA GLY A 664 -1.47 -22.92 -3.61
C GLY A 664 -2.07 -24.05 -2.76
N GLY A 665 -2.15 -25.26 -3.34
CA GLY A 665 -2.79 -26.43 -2.70
C GLY A 665 -2.07 -26.89 -1.44
N VAL A 666 -0.73 -26.81 -1.42
CA VAL A 666 0.07 -27.14 -0.23
C VAL A 666 -0.27 -26.19 0.91
N GLU A 667 -0.36 -24.89 0.66
CA GLU A 667 -0.72 -23.90 1.68
C GLU A 667 -2.13 -24.12 2.24
N ARG A 668 -3.11 -24.49 1.38
CA ARG A 668 -4.45 -24.91 1.84
C ARG A 668 -4.36 -26.11 2.78
N GLN A 669 -3.47 -27.06 2.51
CA GLN A 669 -3.23 -28.19 3.41
C GLN A 669 -2.52 -27.78 4.70
N ILE A 670 -1.53 -26.89 4.65
CA ILE A 670 -0.87 -26.35 5.85
C ILE A 670 -1.91 -25.72 6.78
N ARG A 671 -2.83 -24.90 6.23
CA ARG A 671 -3.92 -24.29 7.00
C ARG A 671 -4.87 -25.33 7.61
N ALA A 672 -5.16 -26.41 6.89
CA ALA A 672 -5.96 -27.51 7.42
C ALA A 672 -5.24 -28.19 8.59
N ARG A 673 -3.96 -28.53 8.42
CA ARG A 673 -3.13 -29.13 9.49
C ARG A 673 -3.03 -28.24 10.72
N ILE A 674 -2.87 -26.93 10.55
CA ILE A 674 -2.87 -25.98 11.67
C ILE A 674 -4.18 -26.09 12.47
N ARG A 675 -5.34 -26.22 11.82
CA ARG A 675 -6.63 -26.40 12.50
C ARG A 675 -6.71 -27.73 13.24
N ASP A 676 -6.30 -28.82 12.59
CA ASP A 676 -6.32 -30.15 13.20
C ASP A 676 -5.41 -30.20 14.44
N LEU A 677 -4.18 -29.71 14.31
CA LEU A 677 -3.22 -29.65 15.42
C LEU A 677 -3.74 -28.79 16.57
N ALA A 678 -4.37 -27.65 16.27
CA ALA A 678 -4.99 -26.83 17.30
C ALA A 678 -6.14 -27.57 18.02
N ALA A 679 -6.95 -28.36 17.29
CA ALA A 679 -8.01 -29.20 17.88
C ALA A 679 -7.43 -30.34 18.75
N GLU A 680 -6.25 -30.83 18.42
CA GLU A 680 -5.47 -31.81 19.22
C GLU A 680 -4.75 -31.17 20.42
N GLY A 681 -4.81 -29.84 20.58
CA GLY A 681 -4.13 -29.11 21.65
C GLY A 681 -2.62 -28.92 21.40
N LEU A 682 -2.18 -29.01 20.14
CA LEU A 682 -0.81 -28.83 19.67
C LEU A 682 -0.65 -27.47 18.99
N ALA A 683 0.55 -26.89 19.08
CA ALA A 683 0.92 -25.70 18.32
C ALA A 683 1.65 -26.07 17.03
N ALA A 684 1.42 -25.35 15.94
CA ALA A 684 2.21 -25.49 14.72
C ALA A 684 3.34 -24.44 14.67
N VAL A 685 4.54 -24.87 14.26
CA VAL A 685 5.70 -24.02 13.98
C VAL A 685 6.14 -24.28 12.56
N ILE A 686 6.03 -23.28 11.68
CA ILE A 686 6.27 -23.46 10.25
C ILE A 686 7.70 -23.03 9.92
N LEU A 687 8.38 -23.81 9.08
CA LEU A 687 9.65 -23.50 8.44
C LEU A 687 9.41 -23.27 6.95
N ARG A 688 9.68 -22.06 6.48
CA ARG A 688 9.44 -21.63 5.10
C ARG A 688 10.70 -21.01 4.49
N PRO A 689 11.06 -21.34 3.24
CA PRO A 689 12.23 -20.77 2.61
C PRO A 689 11.95 -19.31 2.23
N GLN A 690 13.00 -18.51 2.12
CA GLN A 690 12.95 -17.14 1.66
C GLN A 690 13.76 -17.00 0.36
N PRO A 691 13.45 -16.00 -0.49
CA PRO A 691 14.16 -15.79 -1.75
C PRO A 691 15.67 -15.56 -1.60
N ASP A 692 16.10 -15.01 -0.46
CA ASP A 692 17.51 -14.76 -0.12
C ASP A 692 18.24 -16.01 0.45
N GLY A 693 17.58 -17.18 0.43
CA GLY A 693 18.17 -18.46 0.85
C GLY A 693 18.05 -18.74 2.36
N PHE A 694 17.42 -17.85 3.13
CA PHE A 694 17.15 -18.11 4.55
C PHE A 694 15.94 -19.03 4.73
N CYS A 695 15.90 -19.74 5.86
CA CYS A 695 14.72 -20.43 6.36
C CYS A 695 14.07 -19.58 7.46
N GLN A 696 12.86 -19.08 7.22
CA GLN A 696 12.09 -18.31 8.19
C GLN A 696 11.24 -19.23 9.07
N ILE A 697 11.10 -18.86 10.34
CA ILE A 697 10.17 -19.45 11.29
C ILE A 697 8.89 -18.61 11.35
N GLU A 698 7.75 -19.27 11.20
CA GLU A 698 6.42 -18.64 11.29
C GLU A 698 5.57 -19.37 12.34
N PRO A 699 4.66 -18.64 13.03
CA PRO A 699 3.66 -19.28 13.87
C PRO A 699 2.60 -19.94 12.98
N GLY A 700 2.19 -21.16 13.32
CA GLY A 700 1.07 -21.82 12.64
C GLY A 700 -0.26 -21.20 13.06
N ARG A 701 -0.73 -20.23 12.29
CA ARG A 701 -1.98 -19.50 12.53
C ARG A 701 -2.83 -19.41 11.26
N LEU A 702 -4.12 -19.12 11.44
CA LEU A 702 -5.03 -18.82 10.35
C LEU A 702 -4.91 -17.34 9.93
N GLU A 703 -5.26 -17.02 8.69
CA GLU A 703 -5.19 -15.65 8.15
C GLU A 703 -5.99 -14.63 8.98
N GLY A 704 -5.53 -13.37 8.96
CA GLY A 704 -6.18 -12.26 9.65
C GLY A 704 -5.61 -11.91 11.03
N SER A 705 -4.55 -12.58 11.49
CA SER A 705 -3.87 -12.19 12.73
C SER A 705 -3.17 -10.84 12.56
N PRO A 706 -3.11 -10.00 13.62
CA PRO A 706 -2.38 -8.75 13.60
C PRO A 706 -0.93 -8.96 13.16
N TRP A 707 -0.34 -7.98 12.47
CA TRP A 707 1.10 -7.91 12.17
C TRP A 707 2.00 -8.05 13.42
N GLN A 708 1.47 -7.80 14.61
CA GLN A 708 2.13 -8.06 15.90
C GLN A 708 2.36 -9.55 16.19
N ASP A 709 1.81 -10.43 15.38
CA ASP A 709 2.10 -11.86 15.38
C ASP A 709 3.07 -12.25 14.25
N ASP A 710 3.57 -11.30 13.44
CA ASP A 710 4.64 -11.55 12.47
C ASP A 710 6.03 -11.48 13.10
N PHE A 711 6.89 -12.41 12.69
CA PHE A 711 8.28 -12.53 13.14
C PHE A 711 9.25 -12.64 11.94
N PRO A 712 9.25 -11.69 11.00
CA PRO A 712 9.97 -11.81 9.74
C PRO A 712 11.50 -11.85 9.91
N ASN A 713 12.01 -11.45 11.08
CA ASN A 713 13.43 -11.47 11.39
C ASN A 713 13.84 -12.76 12.12
N LEU A 714 12.92 -13.70 12.41
CA LEU A 714 13.25 -15.06 12.88
C LEU A 714 13.58 -15.97 11.71
N ARG A 715 14.78 -15.81 11.18
CA ARG A 715 15.26 -16.56 10.03
C ARG A 715 16.69 -17.05 10.24
N PHE A 716 17.02 -18.19 9.65
CA PHE A 716 18.28 -18.88 9.81
C PHE A 716 18.86 -19.23 8.45
N GLN A 717 20.15 -18.99 8.26
CA GLN A 717 20.87 -19.37 7.06
C GLN A 717 21.27 -20.85 7.14
N ILE A 718 20.82 -21.68 6.20
CA ILE A 718 21.14 -23.11 6.16
C ILE A 718 22.16 -23.34 5.03
N PRO A 719 23.24 -24.13 5.25
CA PRO A 719 23.50 -25.01 6.39
C PRO A 719 24.18 -24.37 7.62
N SER A 720 24.73 -23.15 7.50
CA SER A 720 25.62 -22.55 8.51
C SER A 720 25.01 -22.41 9.91
N GLU A 721 23.71 -22.15 10.01
CA GLU A 721 22.98 -21.92 11.26
C GLU A 721 22.02 -23.06 11.64
N LEU A 722 22.14 -24.23 11.00
CA LEU A 722 21.28 -25.39 11.29
C LEU A 722 21.31 -25.82 12.76
N ALA A 723 22.49 -25.74 13.40
CA ALA A 723 22.63 -26.03 14.83
C ALA A 723 21.87 -25.03 15.71
N SER A 724 21.92 -23.74 15.37
CA SER A 724 21.19 -22.67 16.05
C SER A 724 19.67 -22.84 15.88
N LEU A 725 19.23 -23.19 14.67
CA LEU A 725 17.83 -23.51 14.38
C LEU A 725 17.35 -24.70 15.22
N ALA A 726 18.10 -25.80 15.27
CA ALA A 726 17.76 -26.96 16.09
C ALA A 726 17.68 -26.61 17.59
N GLN A 727 18.61 -25.79 18.10
CA GLN A 727 18.58 -25.34 19.49
C GLN A 727 17.35 -24.48 19.79
N PHE A 728 16.98 -23.58 18.88
CA PHE A 728 15.76 -22.80 18.98
C PHE A 728 14.53 -23.71 19.04
N LEU A 729 14.38 -24.60 18.05
CA LEU A 729 13.22 -25.47 17.91
C LEU A 729 13.07 -26.45 19.08
N LYS A 730 14.17 -26.93 19.67
CA LYS A 730 14.13 -27.79 20.87
C LYS A 730 13.39 -27.14 22.04
N ARG A 731 13.44 -25.80 22.18
CA ARG A 731 12.73 -25.06 23.23
C ARG A 731 11.21 -25.03 23.04
N GLU A 732 10.76 -25.40 21.85
CA GLU A 732 9.36 -25.39 21.44
C GLU A 732 8.65 -26.70 21.71
N ARG A 733 9.38 -27.65 22.32
CA ARG A 733 8.87 -28.98 22.70
C ARG A 733 8.19 -29.68 21.51
N PRO A 734 8.87 -29.77 20.34
CA PRO A 734 8.30 -30.42 19.18
C PRO A 734 8.13 -31.92 19.45
N GLN A 735 7.00 -32.49 19.04
CA GLN A 735 6.73 -33.92 19.13
C GLN A 735 7.22 -34.67 17.90
N HIS A 736 7.05 -34.07 16.72
CA HIS A 736 7.48 -34.59 15.42
C HIS A 736 7.60 -33.45 14.40
N ILE A 737 8.15 -33.78 13.24
CA ILE A 737 8.20 -32.90 12.06
C ILE A 737 7.24 -33.44 11.00
N GLU A 738 6.44 -32.56 10.40
CA GLU A 738 5.65 -32.82 9.19
C GLU A 738 6.35 -32.14 8.00
N LEU A 739 6.94 -32.93 7.11
CA LEU A 739 7.50 -32.45 5.84
C LEU A 739 6.41 -32.46 4.78
N HIS A 740 5.94 -31.28 4.40
CA HIS A 740 5.02 -31.12 3.28
C HIS A 740 5.76 -30.83 1.98
N HIS A 741 6.81 -30.01 2.02
CA HIS A 741 7.58 -29.74 0.82
C HIS A 741 8.99 -29.26 1.12
N ARG A 742 9.95 -29.62 0.26
CA ARG A 742 11.37 -29.24 0.39
C ARG A 742 11.82 -28.16 -0.59
N LEU A 743 11.00 -27.81 -1.58
CA LEU A 743 11.39 -26.81 -2.58
C LEU A 743 11.71 -25.48 -1.90
N GLY A 744 12.83 -24.88 -2.30
CA GLY A 744 13.32 -23.62 -1.73
C GLY A 744 14.28 -23.79 -0.56
N HIS A 745 14.24 -24.92 0.16
CA HIS A 745 15.12 -25.20 1.28
C HIS A 745 16.45 -25.81 0.84
N ASP A 746 17.50 -25.53 1.61
CA ASP A 746 18.75 -26.29 1.54
C ASP A 746 18.54 -27.71 2.09
N HIS A 747 19.19 -28.70 1.46
CA HIS A 747 19.02 -30.10 1.80
C HIS A 747 19.40 -30.44 3.25
N ALA A 748 20.37 -29.72 3.84
CA ALA A 748 20.80 -29.94 5.22
C ALA A 748 19.67 -29.73 6.24
N LEU A 749 18.56 -29.06 5.85
CA LEU A 749 17.37 -28.96 6.70
C LEU A 749 16.75 -30.33 7.01
N LEU A 750 16.96 -31.34 6.16
CA LEU A 750 16.46 -32.70 6.38
C LEU A 750 17.24 -33.48 7.45
N ASP A 751 18.38 -32.97 7.94
CA ASP A 751 19.08 -33.52 9.10
C ASP A 751 18.40 -33.13 10.43
N LEU A 752 17.42 -32.23 10.38
CA LEU A 752 16.75 -31.68 11.56
C LEU A 752 16.06 -32.74 12.45
N PRO A 753 15.37 -33.79 11.93
CA PRO A 753 14.79 -34.85 12.76
C PRO A 753 15.85 -35.54 13.62
N GLY A 754 17.00 -35.89 13.04
CA GLY A 754 18.12 -36.51 13.76
C GLY A 754 18.72 -35.58 14.82
N ARG A 755 18.84 -34.29 14.53
CA ARG A 755 19.36 -33.28 15.47
C ARG A 755 18.41 -33.01 16.64
N LEU A 756 17.10 -33.09 16.41
CA LEU A 756 16.07 -32.89 17.43
C LEU A 756 15.76 -34.18 18.19
N GLY A 757 16.07 -35.35 17.63
CA GLY A 757 15.75 -36.66 18.19
C GLY A 757 14.24 -36.95 18.17
N ILE A 758 13.53 -36.47 17.14
CA ILE A 758 12.07 -36.60 16.98
C ILE A 758 11.73 -37.22 15.62
N PRO A 759 10.60 -37.93 15.50
CA PRO A 759 10.20 -38.57 14.26
C PRO A 759 9.82 -37.56 13.16
N LEU A 760 9.90 -38.03 11.91
CA LEU A 760 9.52 -37.32 10.69
C LEU A 760 8.31 -38.00 10.05
N ASP A 761 7.28 -37.23 9.72
CA ASP A 761 6.19 -37.63 8.83
C ASP A 761 6.33 -36.89 7.50
N ILE A 762 6.08 -37.58 6.39
CA ILE A 762 6.21 -37.02 5.03
C ILE A 762 4.82 -36.98 4.38
N TYR A 763 4.39 -35.79 3.94
CA TYR A 763 3.16 -35.60 3.18
C TYR A 763 3.47 -35.38 1.70
N VAL A 764 2.94 -36.24 0.83
CA VAL A 764 3.24 -36.20 -0.60
C VAL A 764 2.26 -35.31 -1.35
N HIS A 765 2.72 -34.12 -1.77
CA HIS A 765 1.90 -33.16 -2.51
C HIS A 765 2.08 -33.21 -4.03
N ASP A 766 3.22 -33.70 -4.51
CA ASP A 766 3.55 -33.78 -5.94
C ASP A 766 4.63 -34.85 -6.19
N TYR A 767 5.24 -34.86 -7.39
CA TYR A 767 6.27 -35.82 -7.76
C TYR A 767 7.71 -35.29 -7.61
N ALA A 768 7.94 -34.17 -6.91
CA ALA A 768 9.28 -33.61 -6.69
C ALA A 768 10.24 -34.60 -6.02
N ALA A 769 9.68 -35.56 -5.26
CA ALA A 769 10.39 -36.64 -4.61
C ALA A 769 10.94 -37.71 -5.58
N ILE A 770 10.40 -37.86 -6.78
CA ILE A 770 10.77 -38.95 -7.71
C ILE A 770 11.11 -38.46 -9.13
N CYS A 771 10.81 -37.19 -9.44
CA CYS A 771 11.03 -36.56 -10.73
C CYS A 771 11.47 -35.10 -10.55
N PRO A 772 12.65 -34.69 -11.01
CA PRO A 772 13.10 -33.30 -10.90
C PRO A 772 12.23 -32.29 -11.67
N ARG A 773 11.37 -32.74 -12.59
CA ARG A 773 10.38 -31.90 -13.29
C ARG A 773 9.10 -31.65 -12.49
N VAL A 774 8.89 -32.37 -11.39
CA VAL A 774 7.71 -32.31 -10.49
C VAL A 774 6.40 -32.78 -11.12
N THR A 775 6.20 -32.63 -12.44
CA THR A 775 4.90 -32.82 -13.10
C THR A 775 4.77 -34.03 -14.02
N LEU A 776 5.83 -34.80 -14.28
CA LEU A 776 5.80 -35.94 -15.21
C LEU A 776 5.33 -35.57 -16.65
N VAL A 777 5.53 -34.32 -17.07
CA VAL A 777 5.17 -33.80 -18.41
C VAL A 777 6.43 -33.45 -19.21
N THR A 778 6.46 -33.81 -20.49
CA THR A 778 7.56 -33.57 -21.44
C THR A 778 7.39 -32.27 -22.24
N THR A 779 8.32 -31.96 -23.15
CA THR A 779 8.23 -30.83 -24.11
C THR A 779 7.10 -30.93 -25.10
N THR A 780 6.59 -32.13 -25.40
CA THR A 780 5.39 -32.28 -26.25
C THR A 780 4.10 -31.94 -25.50
N GLN A 781 4.22 -31.41 -24.28
CA GLN A 781 3.12 -31.01 -23.41
C GLN A 781 2.14 -32.17 -23.22
N ARG A 782 2.71 -33.34 -22.94
CA ARG A 782 1.99 -34.58 -22.66
C ARG A 782 2.62 -35.27 -21.48
N TYR A 783 1.80 -36.02 -20.75
CA TYR A 783 2.27 -36.98 -19.77
C TYR A 783 3.29 -37.93 -20.40
N CYS A 784 4.43 -38.12 -19.74
CA CYS A 784 5.58 -38.84 -20.30
C CYS A 784 5.37 -40.35 -20.44
N GLY A 785 4.30 -40.91 -19.86
CA GLY A 785 4.10 -42.36 -19.84
C GLY A 785 5.00 -43.10 -18.85
N GLU A 786 5.78 -42.37 -18.03
CA GLU A 786 6.68 -42.92 -17.00
C GLU A 786 7.76 -43.85 -17.54
N PRO A 787 8.68 -43.32 -18.36
CA PRO A 787 9.72 -44.11 -18.97
C PRO A 787 10.80 -44.53 -17.96
N ASP A 788 11.78 -45.31 -18.41
CA ASP A 788 12.89 -45.74 -17.57
C ASP A 788 13.79 -44.57 -17.13
N THR A 789 14.76 -44.87 -16.26
CA THR A 789 15.66 -43.85 -15.72
C THR A 789 16.53 -43.22 -16.81
N VAL A 790 16.93 -43.95 -17.86
CA VAL A 790 17.80 -43.41 -18.92
C VAL A 790 17.08 -42.31 -19.69
N GLU A 791 15.83 -42.55 -20.07
CA GLU A 791 15.00 -41.53 -20.72
C GLU A 791 14.66 -40.37 -19.77
N CYS A 792 14.47 -40.64 -18.47
CA CYS A 792 14.29 -39.57 -17.49
C CYS A 792 15.54 -38.67 -17.39
N GLU A 793 16.75 -39.22 -17.36
CA GLU A 793 17.98 -38.42 -17.31
C GLU A 793 18.15 -37.58 -18.58
N ALA A 794 17.85 -38.16 -19.75
CA ALA A 794 17.86 -37.41 -21.01
C ALA A 794 16.85 -36.24 -20.99
N CYS A 795 15.66 -36.47 -20.44
CA CYS A 795 14.65 -35.43 -20.23
C CYS A 795 15.14 -34.31 -19.30
N ILE A 796 15.84 -34.64 -18.20
CA ILE A 796 16.41 -33.61 -17.31
C ILE A 796 17.55 -32.85 -17.97
N ALA A 797 18.41 -33.52 -18.73
CA ALA A 797 19.51 -32.90 -19.45
C ALA A 797 19.01 -31.90 -20.51
N ASP A 798 17.93 -32.25 -21.22
CA ASP A 798 17.32 -31.39 -22.25
C ASP A 798 16.52 -30.24 -21.64
N LEU A 799 15.69 -30.53 -20.62
CA LEU A 799 14.65 -29.59 -20.16
C LEU A 799 14.98 -28.86 -18.87
N GLY A 800 16.04 -29.29 -18.18
CA GLY A 800 16.40 -28.79 -16.86
C GLY A 800 15.51 -29.31 -15.73
N SER A 801 16.07 -29.24 -14.52
CA SER A 801 15.41 -29.55 -13.26
C SER A 801 14.60 -28.35 -12.76
N ARG A 802 13.44 -28.60 -12.14
CA ARG A 802 12.69 -27.60 -11.34
C ARG A 802 13.14 -27.58 -9.87
N LEU A 803 13.96 -28.54 -9.44
CA LEU A 803 14.56 -28.53 -8.12
C LEU A 803 15.74 -27.55 -8.09
N ARG A 804 15.93 -26.84 -6.97
CA ARG A 804 17.07 -25.92 -6.80
C ARG A 804 18.42 -26.65 -6.71
N GLU A 805 18.41 -27.92 -6.31
CA GLU A 805 19.59 -28.76 -6.24
C GLU A 805 19.91 -29.43 -7.59
N LYS A 806 21.20 -29.69 -7.84
CA LYS A 806 21.65 -30.50 -8.96
C LYS A 806 21.76 -31.96 -8.50
N ILE A 807 20.78 -32.77 -8.87
CA ILE A 807 20.72 -34.19 -8.53
C ILE A 807 20.27 -35.00 -9.74
N SER A 808 20.84 -36.19 -9.94
CA SER A 808 20.39 -37.14 -10.96
C SER A 808 19.02 -37.72 -10.58
N VAL A 809 18.27 -38.21 -11.55
CA VAL A 809 17.00 -38.90 -11.30
C VAL A 809 17.23 -40.16 -10.47
N ALA A 810 18.32 -40.90 -10.73
CA ALA A 810 18.69 -42.08 -9.97
C ALA A 810 18.96 -41.77 -8.49
N ASP A 811 19.81 -40.77 -8.21
CA ASP A 811 20.16 -40.38 -6.85
C ASP A 811 18.95 -39.79 -6.11
N LEU A 812 18.10 -39.04 -6.81
CA LEU A 812 16.86 -38.52 -6.26
C LEU A 812 15.97 -39.65 -5.74
N ARG A 813 15.74 -40.68 -6.54
CA ARG A 813 14.89 -41.82 -6.19
C ARG A 813 15.51 -42.65 -5.08
N ALA A 814 16.83 -42.91 -5.14
CA ALA A 814 17.55 -43.63 -4.10
C ALA A 814 17.46 -42.92 -2.75
N ARG A 815 17.68 -41.59 -2.74
CA ARG A 815 17.55 -40.78 -1.53
C ARG A 815 16.12 -40.77 -0.99
N THR A 816 15.13 -40.59 -1.86
CA THR A 816 13.72 -40.62 -1.46
C THR A 816 13.33 -41.98 -0.87
N ALA A 817 13.87 -43.09 -1.37
CA ALA A 817 13.65 -44.41 -0.78
C ALA A 817 14.18 -44.48 0.67
N VAL A 818 15.37 -43.91 0.92
CA VAL A 818 15.95 -43.80 2.28
C VAL A 818 15.08 -42.92 3.18
N ASP A 819 14.69 -41.73 2.70
CA ASP A 819 13.86 -40.80 3.47
C ASP A 819 12.50 -41.41 3.84
N PHE A 820 11.86 -42.12 2.90
CA PHE A 820 10.55 -42.74 3.11
C PHE A 820 10.65 -43.94 4.05
N ALA A 821 11.73 -44.72 3.99
CA ALA A 821 11.95 -45.83 4.92
C ALA A 821 12.28 -45.35 6.34
N ALA A 822 12.90 -44.17 6.49
CA ALA A 822 13.23 -43.58 7.78
C ALA A 822 12.05 -42.80 8.41
N ALA A 823 11.06 -42.42 7.62
CA ALA A 823 9.88 -41.70 8.10
C ALA A 823 9.04 -42.58 9.03
N ARG A 824 8.49 -41.97 10.09
CA ARG A 824 7.48 -42.62 10.95
C ARG A 824 6.22 -42.94 10.14
N GLN A 825 5.85 -42.06 9.21
CA GLN A 825 4.72 -42.24 8.33
C GLN A 825 4.91 -41.46 7.02
N VAL A 826 4.50 -42.07 5.91
CA VAL A 826 4.35 -41.38 4.62
C VAL A 826 2.87 -41.30 4.26
N VAL A 827 2.34 -40.10 4.07
CA VAL A 827 0.92 -39.84 3.82
C VAL A 827 0.70 -39.45 2.36
N PHE A 828 -0.20 -40.16 1.69
CA PHE A 828 -0.60 -39.92 0.30
C PHE A 828 -2.05 -39.45 0.20
N PRO A 829 -2.37 -38.55 -0.74
CA PRO A 829 -3.75 -38.09 -0.96
C PRO A 829 -4.68 -39.16 -1.52
N SER A 830 -4.13 -40.14 -2.25
CA SER A 830 -4.89 -41.19 -2.92
C SER A 830 -4.04 -42.46 -3.11
N ALA A 831 -4.71 -43.59 -3.28
CA ALA A 831 -4.07 -44.87 -3.56
C ALA A 831 -3.37 -44.89 -4.93
N GLU A 832 -3.78 -44.05 -5.88
CA GLU A 832 -3.12 -43.90 -7.19
C GLU A 832 -1.71 -43.36 -7.04
N VAL A 833 -1.58 -42.26 -6.29
CA VAL A 833 -0.29 -41.60 -6.06
C VAL A 833 0.64 -42.53 -5.27
N GLU A 834 0.11 -43.20 -4.24
CA GLU A 834 0.86 -44.20 -3.47
C GLU A 834 1.41 -45.32 -4.39
N LYS A 835 0.53 -45.93 -5.20
CA LYS A 835 0.91 -46.99 -6.14
C LYS A 835 1.98 -46.51 -7.12
N ARG A 836 1.88 -45.27 -7.59
CA ARG A 836 2.84 -44.65 -8.49
C ARG A 836 4.21 -44.50 -7.84
N PHE A 837 4.27 -44.00 -6.61
CA PHE A 837 5.53 -43.89 -5.87
C PHE A 837 6.18 -45.27 -5.62
N ARG A 838 5.41 -46.27 -5.21
CA ARG A 838 5.92 -47.64 -4.97
C ARG A 838 6.62 -48.25 -6.19
N ARG A 839 6.25 -47.86 -7.41
CA ARG A 839 6.93 -48.30 -8.64
C ARG A 839 8.36 -47.79 -8.77
N TYR A 840 8.67 -46.61 -8.23
CA TYR A 840 9.99 -45.97 -8.38
C TYR A 840 10.96 -46.28 -7.25
N ILE A 841 10.45 -46.33 -6.01
CA ILE A 841 11.29 -46.39 -4.80
C ILE A 841 11.08 -47.68 -3.99
N GLY A 842 10.25 -48.60 -4.48
CA GLY A 842 9.99 -49.88 -3.84
C GLY A 842 8.95 -49.81 -2.70
N PRO A 843 8.85 -50.86 -1.88
CA PRO A 843 7.89 -50.92 -0.77
C PRO A 843 8.32 -50.07 0.43
N PHE A 844 7.36 -49.37 1.02
CA PHE A 844 7.48 -48.60 2.26
C PHE A 844 6.14 -48.61 3.02
N ASP A 845 6.14 -48.22 4.30
CA ASP A 845 4.91 -48.04 5.07
C ASP A 845 4.27 -46.68 4.76
N SER A 846 2.96 -46.66 4.54
CA SER A 846 2.23 -45.45 4.18
C SER A 846 0.78 -45.47 4.61
N LEU A 847 0.18 -44.28 4.65
CA LEU A 847 -1.23 -44.05 4.90
C LEU A 847 -1.83 -43.28 3.71
N VAL A 848 -2.92 -43.79 3.17
CA VAL A 848 -3.73 -43.03 2.19
C VAL A 848 -4.79 -42.24 2.95
N ARG A 849 -4.73 -40.91 2.85
CA ARG A 849 -5.67 -39.98 3.47
C ARG A 849 -5.98 -38.81 2.51
N PRO A 850 -7.22 -38.66 2.04
CA PRO A 850 -7.64 -37.51 1.25
C PRO A 850 -7.33 -36.16 1.91
N TRP A 851 -7.05 -35.12 1.12
CA TRP A 851 -6.79 -33.77 1.62
C TRP A 851 -8.06 -33.02 2.07
N GLU A 852 -9.19 -33.32 1.43
CA GLU A 852 -10.51 -32.86 1.85
C GLU A 852 -11.56 -33.91 1.53
N GLU A 853 -12.70 -33.81 2.20
CA GLU A 853 -13.84 -34.68 1.92
C GLU A 853 -14.59 -34.24 0.65
N ASP A 854 -14.97 -35.23 -0.14
CA ASP A 854 -15.82 -35.05 -1.31
C ASP A 854 -17.28 -34.95 -0.87
N GLY A 855 -17.79 -33.71 -0.77
CA GLY A 855 -19.21 -33.46 -0.52
C GLY A 855 -20.08 -33.68 -1.77
N PRO A 856 -21.40 -33.90 -1.61
CA PRO A 856 -22.32 -33.94 -2.74
C PRO A 856 -22.33 -32.60 -3.49
N VAL A 857 -22.57 -32.64 -4.81
CA VAL A 857 -22.73 -31.42 -5.61
C VAL A 857 -23.88 -30.58 -5.05
N ALA A 858 -23.60 -29.31 -4.74
CA ALA A 858 -24.60 -28.42 -4.16
C ALA A 858 -25.81 -28.26 -5.09
N LYS A 859 -27.03 -28.21 -4.53
CA LYS A 859 -28.26 -28.00 -5.31
C LYS A 859 -28.22 -26.63 -6.00
N ARG A 860 -28.14 -26.63 -7.33
CA ARG A 860 -28.04 -25.41 -8.14
C ARG A 860 -29.38 -24.67 -8.24
N ARG A 861 -29.35 -23.34 -8.15
CA ARG A 861 -30.49 -22.49 -8.56
C ARG A 861 -30.51 -22.37 -10.09
N PRO A 862 -31.67 -22.37 -10.76
CA PRO A 862 -31.72 -22.22 -12.21
C PRO A 862 -30.99 -20.95 -12.67
N SER A 863 -30.13 -21.09 -13.68
CA SER A 863 -29.37 -19.98 -14.27
C SER A 863 -30.31 -18.85 -14.71
N ALA A 864 -29.96 -17.60 -14.37
CA ALA A 864 -30.68 -16.42 -14.88
C ALA A 864 -30.49 -16.23 -16.40
N ARG A 865 -29.47 -16.85 -17.01
CA ARG A 865 -29.29 -16.89 -18.47
C ARG A 865 -30.25 -17.88 -19.14
N ARG A 866 -30.65 -18.96 -18.45
CA ARG A 866 -31.66 -19.92 -18.95
C ARG A 866 -33.02 -19.27 -19.13
N THR A 867 -33.42 -18.36 -18.24
CA THR A 867 -34.71 -17.65 -18.34
C THR A 867 -34.72 -16.57 -19.44
N GLN A 868 -33.57 -16.23 -20.02
CA GLN A 868 -33.42 -15.21 -21.06
C GLN A 868 -33.11 -15.76 -22.47
N GLY A 869 -33.13 -17.08 -22.68
CA GLY A 869 -33.06 -17.70 -24.02
C GLY A 869 -31.72 -17.57 -24.76
N ARG A 870 -30.58 -17.41 -24.05
CA ARG A 870 -29.25 -17.35 -24.68
C ARG A 870 -28.71 -18.74 -25.04
N SER A 871 -28.03 -18.86 -26.19
CA SER A 871 -27.72 -20.11 -26.91
C SER A 871 -26.30 -20.68 -26.77
N ARG A 872 -25.40 -20.08 -25.97
CA ARG A 872 -23.99 -20.51 -25.84
C ARG A 872 -23.73 -21.19 -24.49
N VAL A 873 -23.02 -22.31 -24.52
CA VAL A 873 -22.57 -23.09 -23.35
C VAL A 873 -21.38 -22.40 -22.69
N ARG A 874 -21.37 -22.28 -21.36
CA ARG A 874 -20.23 -21.75 -20.59
C ARG A 874 -19.51 -22.83 -19.82
N ILE A 875 -18.22 -22.99 -20.06
CA ILE A 875 -17.36 -23.97 -19.39
C ILE A 875 -16.45 -23.26 -18.39
N ALA A 876 -16.56 -23.61 -17.12
CA ALA A 876 -15.65 -23.12 -16.08
C ALA A 876 -14.31 -23.87 -16.12
N VAL A 877 -13.20 -23.13 -16.18
CA VAL A 877 -11.83 -23.65 -16.03
C VAL A 877 -11.23 -22.97 -14.80
N ILE A 878 -10.96 -23.72 -13.73
CA ILE A 878 -10.80 -23.12 -12.38
C ILE A 878 -9.34 -23.20 -11.91
N GLY A 879 -8.81 -22.08 -11.42
CA GLY A 879 -7.51 -21.97 -10.76
C GLY A 879 -6.42 -21.32 -11.63
N ALA A 880 -5.17 -21.46 -11.18
CA ALA A 880 -4.01 -21.05 -11.96
C ALA A 880 -3.72 -22.10 -13.04
N ILE A 881 -3.88 -21.75 -14.31
CA ILE A 881 -3.77 -22.69 -15.45
C ILE A 881 -2.39 -22.54 -16.11
N GLY A 882 -1.46 -23.39 -15.67
CA GLY A 882 -0.16 -23.59 -16.30
C GLY A 882 -0.21 -24.59 -17.47
N THR A 883 0.93 -24.82 -18.11
CA THR A 883 1.08 -25.81 -19.18
C THR A 883 0.61 -27.20 -18.73
N GLU A 884 1.06 -27.66 -17.57
CA GLU A 884 0.69 -28.97 -17.01
C GLU A 884 -0.80 -29.09 -16.67
N LYS A 885 -1.45 -27.96 -16.38
CA LYS A 885 -2.89 -27.88 -16.12
C LYS A 885 -3.72 -27.70 -17.39
N GLY A 886 -3.10 -27.84 -18.56
CA GLY A 886 -3.79 -27.89 -19.84
C GLY A 886 -4.03 -26.54 -20.50
N TYR A 887 -3.18 -25.54 -20.26
CA TYR A 887 -3.22 -24.26 -20.98
C TYR A 887 -3.32 -24.45 -22.51
N ASP A 888 -2.48 -25.31 -23.09
CA ASP A 888 -2.47 -25.52 -24.55
C ASP A 888 -3.67 -26.32 -25.06
N VAL A 889 -4.23 -27.21 -24.22
CA VAL A 889 -5.51 -27.89 -24.51
C VAL A 889 -6.62 -26.85 -24.62
N LEU A 890 -6.69 -25.94 -23.64
CA LEU A 890 -7.65 -24.85 -23.62
C LEU A 890 -7.48 -23.93 -24.83
N LEU A 891 -6.24 -23.51 -25.13
CA LEU A 891 -5.93 -22.67 -26.28
C LEU A 891 -6.32 -23.33 -27.61
N ALA A 892 -6.07 -24.62 -27.75
CA ALA A 892 -6.44 -25.38 -28.95
C ALA A 892 -7.96 -25.52 -29.09
N CYS A 893 -8.68 -25.79 -27.99
CA CYS A 893 -10.14 -25.79 -27.95
C CYS A 893 -10.75 -24.44 -28.29
N ALA A 894 -10.20 -23.35 -27.74
CA ALA A 894 -10.64 -21.99 -28.01
C ALA A 894 -10.43 -21.61 -29.49
N ARG A 895 -9.27 -21.96 -30.07
CA ARG A 895 -9.00 -21.76 -31.51
C ARG A 895 -9.93 -22.57 -32.40
N ASP A 896 -10.21 -23.82 -32.05
CA ASP A 896 -11.17 -24.65 -32.78
C ASP A 896 -12.59 -24.06 -32.71
N ALA A 897 -13.02 -23.65 -31.52
CA ALA A 897 -14.32 -23.01 -31.30
C ALA A 897 -14.47 -21.72 -32.10
N ALA A 898 -13.43 -20.88 -32.14
CA ALA A 898 -13.41 -19.66 -32.95
C ALA A 898 -13.50 -19.98 -34.45
N ARG A 899 -12.68 -20.93 -34.93
CA ARG A 899 -12.64 -21.33 -36.34
C ARG A 899 -13.98 -21.90 -36.81
N ARG A 900 -14.63 -22.71 -35.98
CA ARG A 900 -15.91 -23.38 -36.27
C ARG A 900 -17.14 -22.60 -35.82
N GLN A 901 -16.96 -21.42 -35.22
CA GLN A 901 -18.01 -20.58 -34.65
C GLN A 901 -18.94 -21.35 -33.69
N LEU A 902 -18.36 -22.18 -32.83
CA LEU A 902 -19.12 -23.03 -31.91
C LEU A 902 -19.82 -22.21 -30.82
N PRO A 903 -20.98 -22.67 -30.31
CA PRO A 903 -21.70 -22.01 -29.24
C PRO A 903 -21.11 -22.36 -27.86
N ILE A 904 -19.82 -22.10 -27.64
CA ILE A 904 -19.10 -22.44 -26.40
C ILE A 904 -18.17 -21.29 -25.97
N ASP A 905 -18.24 -20.90 -24.70
CA ASP A 905 -17.36 -19.91 -24.07
C ASP A 905 -16.60 -20.57 -22.91
N PHE A 906 -15.29 -20.34 -22.83
CA PHE A 906 -14.46 -20.79 -21.72
C PHE A 906 -14.25 -19.65 -20.71
N ILE A 907 -14.52 -19.91 -19.44
CA ILE A 907 -14.34 -18.94 -18.36
C ILE A 907 -13.24 -19.45 -17.44
N VAL A 908 -12.04 -18.89 -17.58
CA VAL A 908 -10.92 -19.13 -16.67
C VAL A 908 -11.16 -18.34 -15.39
N ILE A 909 -11.52 -19.05 -14.33
CA ILE A 909 -11.76 -18.49 -13.00
C ILE A 909 -10.44 -18.59 -12.24
N GLY A 910 -9.59 -17.58 -12.42
CA GLY A 910 -8.18 -17.58 -12.04
C GLY A 910 -7.33 -16.90 -13.10
N PHE A 911 -6.06 -17.26 -13.20
CA PHE A 911 -5.10 -16.66 -14.14
C PHE A 911 -4.31 -17.75 -14.88
N THR A 912 -3.68 -17.40 -16.00
CA THR A 912 -2.78 -18.28 -16.75
C THR A 912 -1.39 -17.67 -16.84
N HIS A 913 -0.44 -18.37 -17.45
CA HIS A 913 0.89 -17.80 -17.70
C HIS A 913 0.92 -16.86 -18.94
N ASP A 914 -0.13 -16.86 -19.77
CA ASP A 914 -0.21 -16.09 -21.01
C ASP A 914 -1.68 -15.76 -21.32
N ASP A 915 -2.23 -14.87 -20.51
CA ASP A 915 -3.65 -14.47 -20.59
C ASP A 915 -3.98 -13.78 -21.92
N VAL A 916 -3.01 -13.05 -22.49
CA VAL A 916 -3.14 -12.30 -23.75
C VAL A 916 -3.48 -13.25 -24.89
N ARG A 917 -2.70 -14.30 -25.08
CA ARG A 917 -2.85 -15.24 -26.20
C ARG A 917 -4.15 -16.05 -26.15
N LEU A 918 -4.65 -16.36 -24.95
CA LEU A 918 -5.99 -16.94 -24.79
C LEU A 918 -7.09 -15.93 -25.13
N GLY A 919 -6.94 -14.68 -24.67
CA GLY A 919 -7.88 -13.60 -24.95
C GLY A 919 -8.05 -13.30 -26.45
N GLU A 920 -6.95 -13.33 -27.22
CA GLU A 920 -6.93 -13.13 -28.68
C GLU A 920 -7.83 -14.11 -29.46
N THR A 921 -8.17 -15.25 -28.88
CA THR A 921 -9.09 -16.22 -29.51
C THR A 921 -10.54 -15.73 -29.58
N GLY A 922 -10.92 -14.77 -28.71
CA GLY A 922 -12.30 -14.31 -28.55
C GLY A 922 -13.26 -15.33 -27.92
N GLN A 923 -12.77 -16.50 -27.49
CA GLN A 923 -13.58 -17.59 -26.91
C GLN A 923 -13.30 -17.81 -25.41
N VAL A 924 -12.37 -17.04 -24.83
CA VAL A 924 -11.91 -17.20 -23.44
C VAL A 924 -12.07 -15.89 -22.67
N GLN A 925 -12.61 -15.98 -21.46
CA GLN A 925 -12.69 -14.89 -20.48
C GLN A 925 -11.91 -15.29 -19.23
N ILE A 926 -11.16 -14.37 -18.63
CA ILE A 926 -10.20 -14.66 -17.53
C ILE A 926 -10.44 -13.73 -16.34
N THR A 927 -10.76 -14.27 -15.17
CA THR A 927 -11.13 -13.45 -14.00
C THR A 927 -9.93 -12.95 -13.18
N TYR A 928 -8.72 -13.47 -13.38
CA TYR A 928 -7.49 -13.20 -12.61
C TYR A 928 -7.54 -13.69 -11.16
N ARG A 929 -6.47 -13.41 -10.38
CA ARG A 929 -6.32 -13.83 -8.98
C ARG A 929 -7.47 -13.30 -8.12
N PHE A 930 -7.94 -14.14 -7.21
CA PHE A 930 -8.93 -13.82 -6.17
C PHE A 930 -8.52 -14.48 -4.85
N ALA A 931 -9.06 -13.98 -3.73
CA ALA A 931 -8.85 -14.58 -2.41
C ALA A 931 -9.46 -15.98 -2.35
N GLN A 932 -8.68 -16.99 -1.92
CA GLN A 932 -9.05 -18.40 -2.04
C GLN A 932 -10.36 -18.74 -1.31
N GLU A 933 -10.67 -18.00 -0.25
CA GLU A 933 -11.88 -18.14 0.58
C GLU A 933 -13.15 -17.82 -0.21
N ARG A 934 -13.02 -17.01 -1.27
CA ARG A 934 -14.10 -16.61 -2.17
C ARG A 934 -14.18 -17.47 -3.42
N ALA A 935 -13.39 -18.53 -3.54
CA ALA A 935 -13.34 -19.38 -4.75
C ALA A 935 -14.72 -19.84 -5.20
N VAL A 936 -15.53 -20.39 -4.29
CA VAL A 936 -16.88 -20.88 -4.60
C VAL A 936 -17.81 -19.74 -5.01
N GLU A 937 -17.73 -18.58 -4.34
CA GLU A 937 -18.53 -17.40 -4.69
C GLU A 937 -18.21 -16.89 -6.09
N GLU A 938 -16.92 -16.81 -6.43
CA GLU A 938 -16.45 -16.36 -7.74
C GLU A 938 -16.87 -17.34 -8.84
N ILE A 939 -16.84 -18.67 -8.58
CA ILE A 939 -17.34 -19.68 -9.51
C ILE A 939 -18.84 -19.52 -9.75
N VAL A 940 -19.62 -19.41 -8.67
CA VAL A 940 -21.07 -19.22 -8.76
C VAL A 940 -21.41 -17.93 -9.53
N ALA A 941 -20.65 -16.85 -9.33
CA ALA A 941 -20.86 -15.58 -10.01
C ALA A 941 -20.70 -15.64 -11.54
N GLN A 942 -19.96 -16.63 -12.06
CA GLN A 942 -19.77 -16.79 -13.51
C GLN A 942 -20.92 -17.51 -14.21
N ASP A 943 -21.89 -18.08 -13.49
CA ASP A 943 -23.06 -18.77 -14.07
C ASP A 943 -22.66 -19.72 -15.23
N CYS A 944 -21.73 -20.63 -14.96
CA CYS A 944 -21.27 -21.64 -15.92
C CYS A 944 -22.17 -22.89 -15.90
N ASP A 945 -22.16 -23.68 -16.97
CA ASP A 945 -23.01 -24.87 -17.11
C ASP A 945 -22.36 -26.12 -16.50
N LEU A 946 -21.07 -26.29 -16.74
CA LEU A 946 -20.23 -27.33 -16.14
C LEU A 946 -18.80 -26.82 -15.97
N ALA A 947 -17.98 -27.57 -15.22
CA ALA A 947 -16.55 -27.32 -15.11
C ALA A 947 -15.73 -28.30 -15.95
N PHE A 948 -14.58 -27.86 -16.44
CA PHE A 948 -13.60 -28.69 -17.13
C PHE A 948 -12.23 -28.48 -16.49
N ILE A 949 -11.59 -29.58 -16.09
CA ILE A 949 -10.21 -29.60 -15.59
C ILE A 949 -9.32 -30.21 -16.68
N PRO A 950 -8.64 -29.38 -17.50
CA PRO A 950 -7.86 -29.83 -18.65
C PRO A 950 -6.49 -30.40 -18.30
N SER A 951 -6.24 -30.76 -17.04
CA SER A 951 -4.93 -31.21 -16.57
C SER A 951 -4.42 -32.42 -17.33
N ILE A 952 -3.27 -32.26 -17.96
CA ILE A 952 -2.61 -33.26 -18.82
C ILE A 952 -1.57 -34.08 -18.07
N TRP A 953 -1.46 -33.86 -16.76
CA TRP A 953 -0.56 -34.54 -15.86
C TRP A 953 -1.36 -35.27 -14.78
N PRO A 954 -0.80 -36.33 -14.17
CA PRO A 954 -1.48 -37.07 -13.12
C PRO A 954 -1.51 -36.25 -11.84
N GLU A 955 -2.47 -35.33 -11.70
CA GLU A 955 -2.64 -34.54 -10.49
C GLU A 955 -2.73 -35.45 -9.24
N THR A 956 -1.92 -35.13 -8.25
CA THR A 956 -1.91 -35.80 -6.94
C THR A 956 -3.18 -35.48 -6.15
N TRP A 957 -3.66 -34.25 -6.24
CA TRP A 957 -4.95 -33.80 -5.72
C TRP A 957 -5.41 -32.54 -6.44
N CYS A 958 -6.71 -32.42 -6.72
CA CYS A 958 -7.30 -31.26 -7.40
C CYS A 958 -8.32 -30.56 -6.51
N PHE A 959 -7.94 -29.43 -5.89
CA PHE A 959 -8.86 -28.60 -5.09
C PHE A 959 -9.92 -27.90 -5.97
N ALA A 960 -9.57 -27.57 -7.21
CA ALA A 960 -10.48 -26.95 -8.17
C ALA A 960 -11.70 -27.85 -8.48
N LEU A 961 -11.50 -29.18 -8.49
CA LEU A 961 -12.58 -30.16 -8.62
C LEU A 961 -13.57 -30.05 -7.45
N SER A 962 -13.05 -29.98 -6.23
CA SER A 962 -13.87 -29.83 -5.01
C SER A 962 -14.63 -28.51 -5.00
N ASP A 963 -13.97 -27.42 -5.39
CA ASP A 963 -14.58 -26.09 -5.43
C ASP A 963 -15.67 -26.01 -6.52
N ALA A 964 -15.48 -26.69 -7.67
CA ALA A 964 -16.51 -26.84 -8.70
C ALA A 964 -17.75 -27.59 -8.18
N TRP A 965 -17.57 -28.71 -7.49
CA TRP A 965 -18.68 -29.47 -6.90
C TRP A 965 -19.42 -28.69 -5.82
N LYS A 966 -18.69 -27.98 -4.95
CA LYS A 966 -19.28 -27.07 -3.94
C LYS A 966 -20.06 -25.91 -4.59
N ALA A 967 -19.64 -25.46 -5.76
CA ALA A 967 -20.35 -24.45 -6.56
C ALA A 967 -21.55 -25.02 -7.34
N GLY A 968 -21.79 -26.33 -7.30
CA GLY A 968 -22.92 -26.97 -7.98
C GLY A 968 -22.64 -27.37 -9.44
N LEU A 969 -21.37 -27.45 -9.87
CA LEU A 969 -21.00 -27.82 -11.24
C LEU A 969 -20.52 -29.28 -11.28
N LYS A 970 -21.14 -30.11 -12.14
CA LYS A 970 -20.51 -31.37 -12.55
C LYS A 970 -19.27 -31.07 -13.38
N THR A 971 -18.27 -31.95 -13.27
CA THR A 971 -16.94 -31.64 -13.79
C THR A 971 -16.44 -32.71 -14.77
N ALA A 972 -16.01 -32.30 -15.95
CA ALA A 972 -15.29 -33.14 -16.90
C ALA A 972 -13.79 -33.11 -16.58
N VAL A 973 -13.15 -34.28 -16.54
CA VAL A 973 -11.71 -34.43 -16.29
C VAL A 973 -11.11 -35.44 -17.27
N PHE A 974 -9.80 -35.37 -17.54
CA PHE A 974 -9.13 -36.44 -18.28
C PHE A 974 -8.91 -37.68 -17.41
N ASP A 975 -8.84 -38.85 -18.05
CA ASP A 975 -8.57 -40.14 -17.40
C ASP A 975 -7.10 -40.28 -16.98
N ILE A 976 -6.70 -39.45 -16.02
CA ILE A 976 -5.34 -39.44 -15.48
C ILE A 976 -5.32 -38.90 -14.04
N GLY A 977 -4.54 -39.57 -13.18
CA GLY A 977 -4.29 -39.15 -11.80
C GLY A 977 -5.51 -39.25 -10.89
N THR A 978 -5.45 -38.53 -9.78
CA THR A 978 -6.48 -38.55 -8.73
C THR A 978 -7.84 -37.94 -9.15
N PRO A 979 -7.92 -36.91 -10.01
CA PRO A 979 -9.21 -36.34 -10.43
C PRO A 979 -10.16 -37.36 -11.06
N SER A 980 -9.69 -38.24 -11.96
CA SER A 980 -10.56 -39.23 -12.60
C SER A 980 -11.07 -40.28 -11.60
N GLN A 981 -10.23 -40.72 -10.67
CA GLN A 981 -10.66 -41.64 -9.61
C GLN A 981 -11.76 -41.05 -8.73
N ARG A 982 -11.62 -39.77 -8.35
CA ARG A 982 -12.63 -39.08 -7.54
C ARG A 982 -13.95 -38.91 -8.30
N VAL A 983 -13.90 -38.57 -9.60
CA VAL A 983 -15.09 -38.52 -10.44
C VAL A 983 -15.76 -39.89 -10.55
N HIS A 984 -15.00 -40.97 -10.75
CA HIS A 984 -15.54 -42.34 -10.77
C HIS A 984 -16.17 -42.75 -9.44
N ALA A 985 -15.54 -42.44 -8.31
CA ALA A 985 -16.02 -42.81 -6.99
C ALA A 985 -17.31 -42.06 -6.58
N THR A 986 -17.43 -40.79 -6.97
CA THR A 986 -18.54 -39.93 -6.55
C THR A 986 -19.70 -39.88 -7.56
N GLY A 987 -19.43 -40.15 -8.84
CA GLY A 987 -20.40 -39.95 -9.93
C GLY A 987 -20.65 -38.47 -10.28
N ASN A 988 -19.88 -37.52 -9.72
CA ASN A 988 -20.11 -36.08 -9.85
C ASN A 988 -19.51 -35.45 -11.12
N GLY A 989 -19.45 -36.18 -12.23
CA GLY A 989 -18.81 -35.70 -13.44
C GLY A 989 -18.60 -36.76 -14.52
N TRP A 990 -17.68 -36.45 -15.44
CA TRP A 990 -17.33 -37.33 -16.56
C TRP A 990 -15.82 -37.47 -16.70
N VAL A 991 -15.39 -38.68 -17.05
CA VAL A 991 -13.99 -38.99 -17.33
C VAL A 991 -13.80 -39.12 -18.83
N LEU A 992 -12.86 -38.36 -19.38
CA LEU A 992 -12.60 -38.21 -20.81
C LEU A 992 -11.23 -38.81 -21.19
N PRO A 993 -11.08 -39.44 -22.36
CA PRO A 993 -9.77 -39.88 -22.82
C PRO A 993 -8.76 -38.72 -22.96
N LEU A 994 -7.55 -38.92 -22.43
CA LEU A 994 -6.50 -37.90 -22.39
C LEU A 994 -6.05 -37.37 -23.77
N ALA A 995 -6.13 -38.21 -24.81
CA ALA A 995 -5.63 -37.90 -26.16
C ALA A 995 -6.73 -37.41 -27.13
N LEU A 996 -7.87 -36.91 -26.63
CA LEU A 996 -8.94 -36.41 -27.49
C LEU A 996 -8.50 -35.18 -28.31
N PRO A 997 -8.75 -35.17 -29.64
CA PRO A 997 -8.57 -33.97 -30.44
C PRO A 997 -9.45 -32.81 -29.95
N PRO A 998 -8.99 -31.54 -30.01
CA PRO A 998 -9.75 -30.38 -29.55
C PRO A 998 -11.16 -30.27 -30.14
N SER A 999 -11.34 -30.67 -31.41
CA SER A 999 -12.64 -30.67 -32.09
C SER A 999 -13.65 -31.61 -31.43
N ASN A 1000 -13.19 -32.79 -30.99
CA ASN A 1000 -14.01 -33.79 -30.34
C ASN A 1000 -14.28 -33.38 -28.89
N LEU A 1001 -13.27 -32.82 -28.23
CA LEU A 1001 -13.40 -32.30 -26.88
C LEU A 1001 -14.47 -31.20 -26.80
N ASN A 1002 -14.45 -30.24 -27.72
CA ASN A 1002 -15.49 -29.20 -27.83
C ASN A 1002 -16.88 -29.81 -28.04
N ASN A 1003 -17.03 -30.79 -28.94
CA ASN A 1003 -18.31 -31.46 -29.19
C ASN A 1003 -18.83 -32.17 -27.94
N MET A 1004 -17.95 -32.87 -27.22
CA MET A 1004 -18.30 -33.55 -25.98
C MET A 1004 -18.71 -32.55 -24.90
N LEU A 1005 -17.94 -31.50 -24.65
CA LEU A 1005 -18.27 -30.49 -23.63
C LEU A 1005 -19.63 -29.83 -23.88
N ILE A 1006 -19.95 -29.51 -25.14
CA ILE A 1006 -21.28 -28.99 -25.52
C ILE A 1006 -22.38 -30.02 -25.23
N SER A 1007 -22.19 -31.27 -25.66
CA SER A 1007 -23.17 -32.34 -25.46
C SER A 1007 -23.41 -32.63 -23.97
N LEU A 1008 -22.35 -32.64 -23.15
CA LEU A 1008 -22.44 -32.85 -21.70
C LEU A 1008 -23.23 -31.72 -21.03
N ALA A 1009 -22.93 -30.47 -21.37
CA ALA A 1009 -23.65 -29.31 -20.84
C ALA A 1009 -25.14 -29.32 -21.23
N GLN A 1010 -25.48 -29.84 -22.40
CA GLN A 1010 -26.86 -30.01 -22.84
C GLN A 1010 -27.59 -31.16 -22.15
N SER A 1011 -26.88 -32.22 -21.74
CA SER A 1011 -27.48 -33.39 -21.06
C SER A 1011 -27.85 -33.16 -19.59
N GLU A 1012 -27.24 -32.15 -18.94
CA GLU A 1012 -27.60 -31.71 -17.59
C GLU A 1012 -28.74 -30.67 -17.57
N ASN A 1013 -29.16 -30.18 -18.75
CA ASN A 1013 -30.24 -29.21 -18.89
C ASN A 1013 -31.60 -29.88 -18.88
#